data_AF-A0A3D6CF31-F1
#
_entry.id   AF-A0A3D6CF31-F1
#
_cell.length_a   1.000
_cell.length_b   1.000
_cell.length_c   1.000
_cell.angle_alpha   90.00
_cell.angle_beta   90.00
_cell.angle_gamma   90.00
#
_symmetry.space_group_name_H-M   'P 1'
#
loop_
_entity.id
_entity.type
_entity.pdbx_description
1 polymer ?
#
loop_
_entity_poly.entity_id
_entity_poly.type
_entity_poly.pdbx_seq_one_letter_code
_entity_poly.pdbx_strand_id
1 'polypeptide(L)'
;MKTLRLFILGLVLILGALHIPAMAQPTWTLDPFGKEKKPEKYEEKMLGSEKTATKKFSLTRRLIQNTVTHYNYYFNANSKLNTVIERAKLSHKDDYSRLLTFYPYTLENTATQQVELDSIIYKSTAGILLHDLRNDWVDNLYLLIGKSYYFRKTFDSAALTFQFINYNLFPRKKGEDDNRVVGTNQSAAAGTISIADKEKRNAVQKAFTLPPSRNDALIWLARTLVETGDYGDAAGMLNILQQDPNLPTRLQNDLAEVTAYWFYQQGIYDSTAKYLEKALTNAQTKQDRARWEYLLGQLYEMSGQFEKAGAYYGDAAKHTVDPVMDIYSRLNDAKLYKKSGNTQELQKAIDNLLKMARKDKYENYRDVIYHAAGQIGMELPDTANSVTYFRKSVQYNTANAEIKNKSYLQLGHIAYEQAQYKDALNYYDSLDLSNPVLKDDSTLIDDRRKNLVKVVQQLSIIQMEDSLQMIAAMAPAERDAYVKKLARKLRKEKGQKDDDRQEDAGPRLGFSNDKNAPSDLFEQNSSKGEWYFHNAGMKSKGFNEFKSKWGKRENVDNWRRKAATEAATRNLKSVSDDPLASLDGKDAGKDDGAGKPLDNSYDALMGTLPLTPELVDSSNARIANALLELARVFQYDLQDYDQAIYTYDIYLQRFPDKLENGEVYMGLYYCYMKLNNTEKADYYRNLINTKFAGTKSAQMINNPLLLQADKKNPEVTAKYEAIYDQFIEGKFDEALRNKQQADSLYGDHYWSPQLLYIESLFHIRNRNDSQAIRVLTQLIQKYADSPLKSKAETMIDVLKRRDEIEAYLSKLEVTRAEEEKYIFPEDKTLPGKNVNEPVKTNEPKKIVTPAPVPVIQPSAPIALPPSMVSGGFSWQADKPHYMMMILEKTDGVYINEARNAFNRFNRQRYSSRNISITRDAIDADRALLIFTGFKDAQDAYQYYEVVKKAAKVEVSWLPANKYSFIIISEQNLQELKKNPDLPAYRKLLNNQFPGQF
;
A
#
# COMPACT_ATOMS: atom_id res chain seq x y z
N MET A 1 20.49 20.47 -68.08
CA MET A 1 20.28 20.92 -66.67
C MET A 1 19.75 22.35 -66.53
N LYS A 2 20.22 23.35 -67.30
CA LYS A 2 19.69 24.72 -67.24
C LYS A 2 18.24 24.85 -67.78
N THR A 3 17.89 24.12 -68.84
CA THR A 3 16.54 24.12 -69.45
C THR A 3 15.45 23.54 -68.54
N LEU A 4 15.76 22.49 -67.78
CA LEU A 4 14.83 21.89 -66.81
C LEU A 4 14.58 22.81 -65.60
N ARG A 5 15.60 23.54 -65.15
CA ARG A 5 15.46 24.54 -64.08
C ARG A 5 14.63 25.74 -64.51
N LEU A 6 14.77 26.22 -65.75
CA LEU A 6 13.95 27.29 -66.31
C LEU A 6 12.48 26.87 -66.49
N PHE A 7 12.22 25.62 -66.85
CA PHE A 7 10.85 25.09 -66.96
C PHE A 7 10.17 24.95 -65.59
N ILE A 8 10.92 24.51 -64.58
CA ILE A 8 10.43 24.40 -63.19
C ILE A 8 10.22 25.79 -62.57
N LEU A 9 11.11 26.76 -62.82
CA LEU A 9 10.94 28.15 -62.38
C LEU A 9 9.72 28.81 -63.03
N GLY A 10 9.51 28.55 -64.33
CA GLY A 10 8.33 29.02 -65.08
C GLY A 10 7.03 28.42 -64.54
N LEU A 11 7.02 27.14 -64.17
CA LEU A 11 5.85 26.48 -63.57
C LEU A 11 5.53 27.04 -62.18
N VAL A 12 6.55 27.35 -61.37
CA VAL A 12 6.40 27.95 -60.04
C VAL A 12 5.93 29.41 -60.14
N LEU A 13 6.38 30.18 -61.13
CA LEU A 13 5.90 31.54 -61.40
C LEU A 13 4.47 31.57 -61.94
N ILE A 14 4.08 30.61 -62.78
CA ILE A 14 2.70 30.49 -63.27
C ILE A 14 1.74 30.03 -62.16
N LEU A 15 2.19 29.15 -61.25
CA LEU A 15 1.42 28.77 -60.06
C LEU A 15 1.35 29.88 -59.01
N GLY A 16 2.34 30.78 -58.96
CA GLY A 16 2.31 31.98 -58.10
C GLY A 16 1.41 33.10 -58.63
N ALA A 17 1.19 33.19 -59.94
CA ALA A 17 0.34 34.20 -60.58
C ALA A 17 -1.17 33.82 -60.60
N LEU A 18 -1.50 32.57 -60.30
CA LEU A 18 -2.88 32.15 -60.07
C LEU A 18 -3.28 32.47 -58.62
N HIS A 19 -3.63 33.73 -58.36
CA HIS A 19 -4.47 34.08 -57.22
C HIS A 19 -5.84 33.42 -57.37
N ILE A 20 -5.93 32.14 -56.98
CA ILE A 20 -7.21 31.54 -56.62
C ILE A 20 -7.56 32.18 -55.28
N PRO A 21 -8.59 33.03 -55.17
CA PRO A 21 -9.02 33.51 -53.88
C PRO A 21 -9.38 32.27 -53.06
N ALA A 22 -8.62 32.04 -51.98
CA ALA A 22 -9.00 31.12 -50.94
C ALA A 22 -10.24 31.72 -50.28
N MET A 23 -11.41 31.48 -50.90
CA MET A 23 -12.70 31.70 -50.28
C MET A 23 -12.81 30.68 -49.16
N ALA A 24 -12.27 31.01 -47.98
CA ALA A 24 -12.67 30.37 -46.75
C ALA A 24 -14.18 30.59 -46.65
N GLN A 25 -14.96 29.52 -46.80
CA GLN A 25 -16.39 29.62 -46.53
C GLN A 25 -16.55 30.09 -45.07
N PRO A 26 -17.45 31.04 -44.79
CA PRO A 26 -17.84 31.33 -43.42
C PRO A 26 -18.29 30.02 -42.77
N THR A 27 -17.81 29.79 -41.55
CA THR A 27 -17.97 28.58 -40.75
C THR A 27 -19.36 27.96 -40.88
N TRP A 28 -19.49 26.96 -41.76
CA TRP A 28 -20.57 25.99 -41.67
C TRP A 28 -20.12 24.90 -40.71
N THR A 29 -20.77 24.83 -39.55
CA THR A 29 -20.69 23.68 -38.66
C THR A 29 -21.53 22.57 -39.28
N LEU A 30 -20.90 21.72 -40.09
CA LEU A 30 -21.47 20.43 -40.43
C LEU A 30 -21.44 19.61 -39.13
N ASP A 31 -22.59 19.16 -38.63
CA ASP A 31 -22.63 18.11 -37.60
C ASP A 31 -22.52 16.75 -38.31
N PRO A 32 -21.33 16.11 -38.33
CA PRO A 32 -21.14 14.83 -39.01
C PRO A 32 -21.84 13.67 -38.29
N PHE A 33 -22.40 13.88 -37.09
CA PHE A 33 -23.05 12.86 -36.27
C PHE A 33 -24.58 12.98 -36.24
N GLY A 34 -25.18 13.91 -37.00
CA GLY A 34 -26.61 13.95 -37.31
C GLY A 34 -27.54 14.35 -36.15
N LYS A 35 -27.05 15.06 -35.13
CA LYS A 35 -27.86 15.56 -34.01
C LYS A 35 -28.58 16.87 -34.33
N GLU A 36 -28.08 17.65 -35.29
CA GLU A 36 -28.72 18.89 -35.75
C GLU A 36 -29.24 18.78 -37.20
N LYS A 37 -30.52 19.16 -37.41
CA LYS A 37 -31.15 19.19 -38.74
C LYS A 37 -30.48 20.26 -39.60
N LYS A 38 -30.07 19.93 -40.83
CA LYS A 38 -29.47 20.91 -41.76
C LYS A 38 -30.42 22.11 -41.91
N PRO A 39 -29.92 23.37 -41.89
CA PRO A 39 -30.77 24.53 -42.16
C PRO A 39 -31.44 24.39 -43.53
N GLU A 40 -32.70 24.79 -43.69
CA GLU A 40 -33.51 24.58 -44.91
C GLU A 40 -32.78 24.98 -46.21
N LYS A 41 -31.93 26.00 -46.17
CA LYS A 41 -31.10 26.47 -47.30
C LYS A 41 -30.03 25.48 -47.79
N TYR A 42 -29.75 24.42 -47.05
CA TYR A 42 -28.66 23.47 -47.32
C TYR A 42 -29.09 21.99 -47.27
N GLU A 43 -30.39 21.70 -47.07
CA GLU A 43 -30.92 20.32 -47.07
C GLU A 43 -30.65 19.61 -48.41
N GLU A 44 -30.82 20.30 -49.54
CA GLU A 44 -30.61 19.75 -50.89
C GLU A 44 -29.15 19.80 -51.39
N LYS A 45 -28.23 20.43 -50.64
CA LYS A 45 -26.85 20.63 -51.11
C LYS A 45 -26.04 19.36 -50.92
N MET A 46 -25.86 18.61 -52.01
CA MET A 46 -25.00 17.41 -52.01
C MET A 46 -23.56 17.72 -51.55
N LEU A 47 -23.00 16.83 -50.73
CA LEU A 47 -21.63 16.90 -50.22
C LEU A 47 -20.60 16.66 -51.33
N GLY A 48 -19.32 16.96 -51.04
CA GLY A 48 -18.23 16.73 -51.99
C GLY A 48 -18.05 15.25 -52.34
N SER A 49 -18.17 14.40 -51.33
CA SER A 49 -18.12 12.95 -51.41
C SER A 49 -19.29 12.35 -52.21
N GLU A 50 -20.51 12.86 -52.02
CA GLU A 50 -21.70 12.43 -52.77
C GLU A 50 -21.63 12.78 -54.26
N LYS A 51 -20.83 13.80 -54.61
CA LYS A 51 -20.57 14.21 -56.01
C LYS A 51 -19.49 13.37 -56.70
N THR A 52 -18.91 12.38 -56.01
CA THR A 52 -17.82 11.55 -56.58
C THR A 52 -18.30 10.72 -57.77
N ALA A 53 -19.50 10.14 -57.71
CA ALA A 53 -20.03 9.31 -58.80
C ALA A 53 -20.41 10.12 -60.05
N THR A 54 -20.83 11.38 -59.87
CA THR A 54 -21.44 12.19 -60.92
C THR A 54 -20.46 13.14 -61.62
N LYS A 55 -19.38 13.55 -60.96
CA LYS A 55 -18.41 14.50 -61.55
C LYS A 55 -17.14 13.83 -62.07
N LYS A 56 -16.64 14.30 -63.23
CA LYS A 56 -15.36 13.88 -63.80
C LYS A 56 -14.17 14.32 -62.92
N PHE A 57 -13.22 13.42 -62.69
CA PHE A 57 -12.00 13.67 -61.92
C PHE A 57 -10.84 14.06 -62.85
N SER A 58 -10.84 15.31 -63.32
CA SER A 58 -9.76 15.84 -64.17
C SER A 58 -8.45 16.02 -63.39
N LEU A 59 -7.31 16.12 -64.10
CA LEU A 59 -6.00 16.38 -63.49
C LEU A 59 -5.98 17.66 -62.65
N THR A 60 -6.58 18.75 -63.15
CA THR A 60 -6.69 20.03 -62.43
C THR A 60 -7.52 19.89 -61.16
N ARG A 61 -8.63 19.16 -61.22
CA ARG A 61 -9.46 18.89 -60.05
C ARG A 61 -8.74 18.02 -59.04
N ARG A 62 -8.03 16.97 -59.48
CA ARG A 62 -7.22 16.13 -58.60
C ARG A 62 -6.17 16.94 -57.87
N LEU A 63 -5.45 17.82 -58.59
CA LEU A 63 -4.45 18.71 -57.99
C LEU A 63 -5.07 19.60 -56.90
N ILE A 64 -6.13 20.34 -57.23
CA ILE A 64 -6.80 21.23 -56.27
C ILE A 64 -7.35 20.46 -55.07
N GLN A 65 -8.05 19.35 -55.31
CA GLN A 65 -8.63 18.52 -54.24
C GLN A 65 -7.55 17.97 -53.31
N ASN A 66 -6.46 17.43 -53.86
CA ASN A 66 -5.35 16.90 -53.09
C ASN A 66 -4.65 17.99 -52.29
N THR A 67 -4.34 19.15 -52.89
CA THR A 67 -3.69 20.26 -52.19
C THR A 67 -4.55 20.79 -51.05
N VAL A 68 -5.85 21.03 -51.30
CA VAL A 68 -6.76 21.54 -50.28
C VAL A 68 -6.95 20.52 -49.15
N THR A 69 -7.12 19.24 -49.48
CA THR A 69 -7.30 18.18 -48.46
C THR A 69 -6.05 17.98 -47.62
N HIS A 70 -4.88 18.00 -48.25
CA HIS A 70 -3.60 17.88 -47.56
C HIS A 70 -3.41 18.99 -46.54
N TYR A 71 -3.40 20.26 -46.97
CA TYR A 71 -3.00 21.35 -46.10
C TYR A 71 -4.10 21.78 -45.11
N ASN A 72 -5.38 21.71 -45.49
CA ASN A 72 -6.46 22.18 -44.61
C ASN A 72 -6.92 21.10 -43.62
N TYR A 73 -6.84 19.81 -43.98
CA TYR A 73 -7.36 18.73 -43.16
C TYR A 73 -6.26 17.80 -42.66
N TYR A 74 -5.57 17.09 -43.55
CA TYR A 74 -4.60 16.06 -43.14
C TYR A 74 -3.44 16.64 -42.31
N PHE A 75 -2.75 17.66 -42.81
CA PHE A 75 -1.60 18.27 -42.15
C PHE A 75 -1.98 18.80 -40.76
N ASN A 76 -3.11 19.52 -40.68
CA ASN A 76 -3.61 20.08 -39.42
C ASN A 76 -4.02 18.98 -38.42
N ALA A 77 -4.70 17.93 -38.88
CA ALA A 77 -5.12 16.81 -38.06
C ALA A 77 -3.92 15.99 -37.56
N ASN A 78 -2.95 15.71 -38.43
CA ASN A 78 -1.72 14.98 -38.09
C ASN A 78 -0.83 15.78 -37.11
N SER A 79 -0.68 17.10 -37.34
CA SER A 79 0.07 17.97 -36.42
C SER A 79 -0.58 18.03 -35.03
N LYS A 80 -1.91 18.07 -34.95
CA LYS A 80 -2.64 17.97 -33.68
C LYS A 80 -2.41 16.64 -33.00
N LEU A 81 -2.46 15.52 -33.73
CA LEU A 81 -2.21 14.19 -33.17
C LEU A 81 -0.79 14.09 -32.59
N ASN A 82 0.21 14.55 -33.34
CA ASN A 82 1.59 14.60 -32.85
C ASN A 82 1.71 15.47 -31.59
N THR A 83 1.01 16.61 -31.55
CA THR A 83 0.98 17.48 -30.37
C THR A 83 0.39 16.79 -29.14
N VAL A 84 -0.68 16.00 -29.31
CA VAL A 84 -1.29 15.21 -28.23
C VAL A 84 -0.27 14.22 -27.66
N ILE A 85 0.43 13.50 -28.53
CA ILE A 85 1.47 12.53 -28.15
C ILE A 85 2.64 13.24 -27.46
N GLU A 86 3.16 14.32 -28.02
CA GLU A 86 4.28 15.07 -27.43
C GLU A 86 3.93 15.65 -26.06
N ARG A 87 2.71 16.18 -25.87
CA ARG A 87 2.24 16.60 -24.53
C ARG A 87 2.21 15.44 -23.55
N ALA A 88 1.71 14.27 -23.99
CA ALA A 88 1.69 13.08 -23.16
C ALA A 88 3.11 12.64 -22.78
N LYS A 89 4.06 12.66 -23.73
CA LYS A 89 5.48 12.40 -23.48
C LYS A 89 6.09 13.36 -22.45
N LEU A 90 5.87 14.66 -22.61
CA LEU A 90 6.44 15.68 -21.71
C LEU A 90 5.94 15.56 -20.27
N SER A 91 4.69 15.12 -20.09
CA SER A 91 4.12 14.87 -18.76
C SER A 91 4.49 13.52 -18.16
N HIS A 92 5.01 12.58 -18.97
CA HIS A 92 5.51 11.31 -18.50
C HIS A 92 6.91 11.49 -17.90
N LYS A 93 7.09 11.02 -16.67
CA LYS A 93 8.39 11.02 -16.00
C LYS A 93 8.86 9.58 -15.85
N ASP A 94 9.96 9.26 -16.52
CA ASP A 94 10.61 7.96 -16.41
C ASP A 94 11.32 7.83 -15.05
N ASP A 95 11.15 6.67 -14.42
CA ASP A 95 11.98 6.22 -13.30
C ASP A 95 13.02 5.23 -13.83
N TYR A 96 14.23 5.72 -14.07
CA TYR A 96 15.35 4.92 -14.57
C TYR A 96 15.88 3.88 -13.57
N SER A 97 15.40 3.88 -12.32
CA SER A 97 15.71 2.79 -11.38
C SER A 97 14.85 1.55 -11.59
N ARG A 98 13.84 1.62 -12.46
CA ARG A 98 12.91 0.54 -12.82
C ARG A 98 12.95 0.29 -14.33
N LEU A 99 12.42 -0.86 -14.76
CA LEU A 99 12.23 -1.14 -16.19
C LEU A 99 11.34 -0.05 -16.81
N LEU A 100 11.84 0.64 -17.84
CA LEU A 100 11.06 1.67 -18.53
C LEU A 100 9.86 1.05 -19.23
N THR A 101 8.74 1.77 -19.24
CA THR A 101 7.59 1.43 -20.09
C THR A 101 8.00 1.43 -21.56
N PHE A 102 7.41 0.56 -22.37
CA PHE A 102 7.77 0.47 -23.79
C PHE A 102 7.65 1.81 -24.53
N TYR A 103 6.52 2.50 -24.31
CA TYR A 103 6.28 3.85 -24.84
C TYR A 103 6.56 4.93 -23.78
N PRO A 104 7.08 6.11 -24.19
CA PRO A 104 7.32 7.26 -23.31
C PRO A 104 6.04 8.00 -22.92
N TYR A 105 4.89 7.33 -22.95
CA TYR A 105 3.58 7.89 -22.57
C TYR A 105 2.66 6.73 -22.20
N THR A 106 1.58 7.06 -21.49
CA THR A 106 0.49 6.11 -21.20
C THR A 106 -0.76 6.50 -21.98
N LEU A 107 -1.61 5.52 -22.29
CA LEU A 107 -2.85 5.80 -23.02
C LEU A 107 -3.89 6.51 -22.14
N GLU A 108 -3.80 6.39 -20.81
CA GLU A 108 -4.60 7.16 -19.86
C GLU A 108 -4.36 8.65 -20.07
N ASN A 109 -3.08 9.02 -20.18
CA ASN A 109 -2.68 10.40 -20.36
C ASN A 109 -3.15 10.96 -21.71
N THR A 110 -2.98 10.22 -22.80
CA THR A 110 -3.51 10.64 -24.11
C THR A 110 -5.03 10.75 -24.11
N ALA A 111 -5.74 9.83 -23.44
CA ALA A 111 -7.19 9.84 -23.37
C ALA A 111 -7.76 11.06 -22.62
N THR A 112 -7.01 11.63 -21.66
CA THR A 112 -7.41 12.89 -21.01
C THR A 112 -7.52 14.08 -21.97
N GLN A 113 -6.83 14.02 -23.12
CA GLN A 113 -6.85 15.04 -24.17
C GLN A 113 -8.00 14.82 -25.18
N GLN A 114 -9.15 14.30 -24.72
CA GLN A 114 -10.28 13.92 -25.56
C GLN A 114 -10.75 15.03 -26.50
N VAL A 115 -10.78 16.28 -26.04
CA VAL A 115 -11.21 17.43 -26.86
C VAL A 115 -10.34 17.60 -28.12
N GLU A 116 -9.03 17.39 -27.99
CA GLU A 116 -8.12 17.48 -29.14
C GLU A 116 -8.28 16.27 -30.06
N LEU A 117 -8.45 15.06 -29.50
CA LEU A 117 -8.69 13.83 -30.26
C LEU A 117 -10.01 13.88 -31.03
N ASP A 118 -11.09 14.38 -30.42
CA ASP A 118 -12.38 14.58 -31.07
C ASP A 118 -12.28 15.67 -32.16
N SER A 119 -11.48 16.72 -31.95
CA SER A 119 -11.18 17.71 -32.99
C SER A 119 -10.45 17.10 -34.19
N ILE A 120 -9.56 16.13 -33.97
CA ILE A 120 -8.88 15.40 -35.05
C ILE A 120 -9.88 14.54 -35.82
N ILE A 121 -10.73 13.78 -35.11
CA ILE A 121 -11.79 12.96 -35.74
C ILE A 121 -12.73 13.84 -36.56
N TYR A 122 -13.17 14.97 -36.01
CA TYR A 122 -14.03 15.92 -36.70
C TYR A 122 -13.38 16.47 -37.98
N LYS A 123 -12.13 16.95 -37.88
CA LYS A 123 -11.40 17.48 -39.05
C LYS A 123 -11.20 16.43 -40.12
N SER A 124 -10.80 15.22 -39.74
CA SER A 124 -10.61 14.13 -40.69
C SER A 124 -11.92 13.72 -41.36
N THR A 125 -13.01 13.64 -40.60
CA THR A 125 -14.35 13.34 -41.13
C THR A 125 -14.84 14.43 -42.07
N ALA A 126 -14.68 15.71 -41.71
CA ALA A 126 -15.00 16.83 -42.58
C ALA A 126 -14.19 16.80 -43.89
N GLY A 127 -12.89 16.50 -43.80
CA GLY A 127 -12.04 16.33 -44.98
C GLY A 127 -12.54 15.23 -45.92
N ILE A 128 -13.02 14.11 -45.38
CA ILE A 128 -13.59 13.01 -46.17
C ILE A 128 -14.93 13.42 -46.80
N LEU A 129 -15.82 14.07 -46.05
CA LEU A 129 -17.17 14.41 -46.52
C LEU A 129 -17.17 15.57 -47.53
N LEU A 130 -16.30 16.57 -47.35
CA LEU A 130 -16.28 17.79 -48.16
C LEU A 130 -15.49 17.65 -49.47
N HIS A 131 -14.72 16.57 -49.64
CA HIS A 131 -13.87 16.32 -50.81
C HIS A 131 -14.28 15.08 -51.59
N ASP A 132 -13.78 14.96 -52.82
CA ASP A 132 -14.03 13.81 -53.68
C ASP A 132 -13.33 12.56 -53.11
N LEU A 133 -14.05 11.43 -52.96
CA LEU A 133 -13.50 10.21 -52.33
C LEU A 133 -12.34 9.57 -53.10
N ARG A 134 -12.14 9.94 -54.38
CA ARG A 134 -10.99 9.50 -55.21
C ARG A 134 -9.70 10.28 -54.92
N ASN A 135 -9.72 11.13 -53.91
CA ASN A 135 -8.59 11.90 -53.45
C ASN A 135 -7.54 11.01 -52.77
N ASP A 136 -6.26 11.32 -53.00
CA ASP A 136 -5.12 10.52 -52.53
C ASP A 136 -4.87 10.58 -51.01
N TRP A 137 -5.65 11.38 -50.25
CA TRP A 137 -5.52 11.56 -48.80
C TRP A 137 -6.64 10.94 -47.97
N VAL A 138 -7.68 10.40 -48.59
CA VAL A 138 -8.90 9.91 -47.88
C VAL A 138 -8.55 8.77 -46.93
N ASP A 139 -7.69 7.86 -47.38
CA ASP A 139 -7.16 6.74 -46.59
C ASP A 139 -6.36 7.22 -45.36
N ASN A 140 -5.53 8.24 -45.54
CA ASN A 140 -4.74 8.87 -44.49
C ASN A 140 -5.62 9.56 -43.45
N LEU A 141 -6.74 10.18 -43.87
CA LEU A 141 -7.72 10.76 -42.94
C LEU A 141 -8.43 9.68 -42.11
N TYR A 142 -8.82 8.55 -42.70
CA TYR A 142 -9.35 7.41 -41.95
C TYR A 142 -8.30 6.83 -40.98
N LEU A 143 -7.04 6.73 -41.39
CA LEU A 143 -5.96 6.27 -40.51
C LEU A 143 -5.82 7.20 -39.29
N LEU A 144 -5.91 8.53 -39.47
CA LEU A 144 -5.90 9.49 -38.37
C LEU A 144 -7.12 9.33 -37.45
N ILE A 145 -8.30 9.02 -37.97
CA ILE A 145 -9.49 8.71 -37.16
C ILE A 145 -9.23 7.46 -36.31
N GLY A 146 -8.75 6.37 -36.91
CA GLY A 146 -8.45 5.13 -36.19
C GLY A 146 -7.40 5.33 -35.09
N LYS A 147 -6.30 6.04 -35.39
CA LYS A 147 -5.28 6.41 -34.40
C LYS A 147 -5.88 7.26 -33.27
N SER A 148 -6.75 8.22 -33.59
CA SER A 148 -7.38 9.07 -32.58
C SER A 148 -8.26 8.26 -31.64
N TYR A 149 -9.02 7.29 -32.15
CA TYR A 149 -9.78 6.36 -31.31
C TYR A 149 -8.89 5.47 -30.44
N TYR A 150 -7.74 5.01 -30.95
CA TYR A 150 -6.76 4.24 -30.18
C TYR A 150 -6.20 5.07 -29.01
N PHE A 151 -5.74 6.30 -29.27
CA PHE A 151 -5.23 7.20 -28.23
C PHE A 151 -6.32 7.71 -27.26
N ARG A 152 -7.59 7.63 -27.64
CA ARG A 152 -8.76 7.87 -26.79
C ARG A 152 -9.18 6.64 -25.98
N LYS A 153 -8.47 5.50 -26.12
CA LYS A 153 -8.81 4.19 -25.53
C LYS A 153 -10.19 3.64 -25.95
N THR A 154 -10.74 4.10 -27.07
CA THR A 154 -11.94 3.50 -27.67
C THR A 154 -11.53 2.46 -28.71
N PHE A 155 -10.98 1.34 -28.22
CA PHE A 155 -10.31 0.33 -29.03
C PHE A 155 -11.24 -0.34 -30.05
N ASP A 156 -12.50 -0.60 -29.72
CA ASP A 156 -13.48 -1.15 -30.67
C ASP A 156 -13.65 -0.24 -31.89
N SER A 157 -13.78 1.07 -31.66
CA SER A 157 -13.91 2.06 -32.74
C SER A 157 -12.61 2.15 -33.56
N ALA A 158 -11.45 2.03 -32.91
CA ALA A 158 -10.16 2.01 -33.58
C ALA A 158 -10.04 0.77 -34.49
N ALA A 159 -10.28 -0.42 -33.94
CA ALA A 159 -10.24 -1.69 -34.64
C ALA A 159 -11.20 -1.71 -35.84
N LEU A 160 -12.46 -1.30 -35.64
CA LEU A 160 -13.44 -1.18 -36.72
C LEU A 160 -12.99 -0.22 -37.82
N THR A 161 -12.38 0.92 -37.46
CA THR A 161 -11.85 1.87 -38.44
C THR A 161 -10.69 1.26 -39.24
N PHE A 162 -9.76 0.57 -38.60
CA PHE A 162 -8.65 -0.09 -39.29
C PHE A 162 -9.12 -1.25 -40.17
N GLN A 163 -10.10 -2.03 -39.72
CA GLN A 163 -10.76 -3.07 -40.53
C GLN A 163 -11.50 -2.47 -41.73
N PHE A 164 -12.22 -1.36 -41.52
CA PHE A 164 -12.91 -0.61 -42.57
C PHE A 164 -11.95 -0.16 -43.68
N ILE A 165 -10.79 0.43 -43.30
CA ILE A 165 -9.74 0.80 -44.25
C ILE A 165 -9.30 -0.42 -45.06
N ASN A 166 -9.04 -1.54 -44.37
CA ASN A 166 -8.54 -2.76 -45.01
C ASN A 166 -9.53 -3.43 -45.95
N TYR A 167 -10.82 -3.41 -45.63
CA TYR A 167 -11.88 -4.01 -46.42
C TYR A 167 -12.31 -3.12 -47.59
N ASN A 168 -12.55 -1.82 -47.35
CA ASN A 168 -13.13 -0.93 -48.36
C ASN A 168 -12.11 -0.33 -49.32
N LEU A 169 -10.84 -0.21 -48.92
CA LEU A 169 -9.78 0.32 -49.79
C LEU A 169 -8.95 -0.78 -50.44
N PHE A 170 -9.38 -2.04 -50.35
CA PHE A 170 -8.75 -3.14 -51.07
C PHE A 170 -8.88 -2.94 -52.59
N PRO A 171 -7.80 -3.06 -53.38
CA PRO A 171 -7.86 -2.87 -54.82
C PRO A 171 -8.64 -4.00 -55.50
N ARG A 172 -9.87 -3.73 -55.93
CA ARG A 172 -10.73 -4.66 -56.68
C ARG A 172 -10.51 -4.53 -58.19
N LYS A 173 -10.41 -5.65 -58.93
CA LYS A 173 -10.43 -5.60 -60.41
C LYS A 173 -11.87 -5.40 -60.89
N LYS A 174 -12.02 -4.73 -62.05
CA LYS A 174 -13.34 -4.52 -62.67
C LYS A 174 -13.98 -5.87 -63.01
N GLY A 175 -15.09 -6.20 -62.35
CA GLY A 175 -15.83 -7.46 -62.54
C GLY A 175 -15.50 -8.60 -61.57
N GLU A 176 -14.67 -8.38 -60.54
CA GLU A 176 -14.55 -9.30 -59.40
C GLU A 176 -15.79 -9.19 -58.48
N ASP A 177 -16.29 -10.33 -58.00
CA ASP A 177 -17.44 -10.41 -57.10
C ASP A 177 -17.15 -9.72 -55.75
N ASP A 178 -18.14 -9.00 -55.21
CA ASP A 178 -18.03 -8.20 -53.98
C ASP A 178 -17.82 -9.07 -52.72
N ASN A 179 -17.92 -10.40 -52.87
CA ASN A 179 -17.76 -11.41 -51.83
C ASN A 179 -16.30 -11.89 -51.61
N ARG A 180 -15.30 -11.24 -52.22
CA ARG A 180 -13.90 -11.63 -52.02
C ARG A 180 -13.46 -11.36 -50.57
N VAL A 181 -13.27 -12.42 -49.80
CA VAL A 181 -12.70 -12.35 -48.45
C VAL A 181 -11.20 -12.03 -48.57
N VAL A 182 -10.77 -10.94 -47.95
CA VAL A 182 -9.36 -10.54 -47.86
C VAL A 182 -8.55 -11.69 -47.25
N GLY A 183 -7.60 -12.25 -48.00
CA GLY A 183 -6.80 -13.42 -47.58
C GLY A 183 -7.23 -14.79 -48.16
N THR A 184 -8.17 -14.87 -49.11
CA THR A 184 -8.61 -16.16 -49.70
C THR A 184 -7.86 -16.64 -50.95
N ASN A 185 -7.89 -17.96 -51.15
CA ASN A 185 -7.02 -18.82 -51.96
C ASN A 185 -7.03 -18.67 -53.50
N GLN A 186 -7.48 -17.56 -54.09
CA GLN A 186 -7.28 -17.36 -55.55
C GLN A 186 -5.86 -16.88 -55.91
N SER A 187 -5.05 -16.48 -54.92
CA SER A 187 -3.61 -16.26 -55.07
C SER A 187 -2.76 -17.41 -54.50
N ALA A 188 -3.40 -18.48 -53.98
CA ALA A 188 -2.73 -19.66 -53.42
C ALA A 188 -2.10 -20.59 -54.48
N ALA A 189 -1.89 -20.11 -55.71
CA ALA A 189 -1.06 -20.81 -56.69
C ALA A 189 0.44 -20.81 -56.31
N ALA A 190 0.84 -20.01 -55.30
CA ALA A 190 2.24 -19.82 -54.90
C ALA A 190 2.57 -20.18 -53.44
N GLY A 191 1.65 -20.83 -52.70
CA GLY A 191 1.92 -21.32 -51.33
C GLY A 191 2.07 -20.25 -50.24
N THR A 192 1.86 -18.96 -50.52
CA THR A 192 1.92 -17.89 -49.52
C THR A 192 0.62 -17.08 -49.48
N ILE A 193 0.05 -16.92 -48.28
CA ILE A 193 -1.10 -16.06 -48.01
C ILE A 193 -0.56 -14.63 -47.87
N SER A 194 -1.11 -13.68 -48.65
CA SER A 194 -0.73 -12.26 -48.57
C SER A 194 -1.97 -11.41 -48.34
N ILE A 195 -1.93 -10.59 -47.30
CA ILE A 195 -2.99 -9.66 -46.90
C ILE A 195 -2.58 -8.19 -47.15
N ALA A 196 -1.28 -7.92 -47.23
CA ALA A 196 -0.72 -6.61 -47.55
C ALA A 196 -0.72 -6.35 -49.07
N ASP A 197 -0.82 -5.08 -49.46
CA ASP A 197 -0.74 -4.67 -50.85
C ASP A 197 0.66 -4.20 -51.23
N LYS A 198 1.10 -4.64 -52.42
CA LYS A 198 2.32 -4.11 -53.03
C LYS A 198 2.14 -2.64 -53.42
N GLU A 199 2.86 -1.75 -52.75
CA GLU A 199 2.85 -0.31 -53.06
C GLU A 199 3.50 -0.01 -54.42
N LYS A 200 2.67 0.22 -55.44
CA LYS A 200 3.13 0.65 -56.77
C LYS A 200 2.94 2.16 -56.92
N ARG A 201 4.01 2.93 -56.75
CA ARG A 201 4.00 4.41 -56.88
C ARG A 201 4.96 4.89 -57.95
N ASN A 202 4.50 5.75 -58.85
CA ASN A 202 5.35 6.41 -59.84
C ASN A 202 6.14 7.59 -59.22
N ALA A 203 7.14 8.13 -59.95
CA ALA A 203 8.03 9.16 -59.42
C ALA A 203 7.30 10.44 -58.97
N VAL A 204 6.22 10.83 -59.67
CA VAL A 204 5.40 12.00 -59.34
C VAL A 204 4.60 11.75 -58.05
N GLN A 205 3.94 10.59 -57.93
CA GLN A 205 3.23 10.23 -56.70
C GLN A 205 4.17 10.22 -55.49
N LYS A 206 5.37 9.63 -55.63
CA LYS A 206 6.39 9.61 -54.57
C LYS A 206 6.78 11.02 -54.09
N ALA A 207 6.76 12.01 -54.97
CA ALA A 207 7.14 13.39 -54.64
C ALA A 207 6.00 14.23 -54.01
N PHE A 208 4.72 13.91 -54.28
CA PHE A 208 3.59 14.79 -53.93
C PHE A 208 2.49 14.14 -53.08
N THR A 209 2.55 12.85 -52.77
CA THR A 209 1.57 12.16 -51.91
C THR A 209 2.25 11.31 -50.84
N LEU A 210 1.48 10.81 -49.87
CA LEU A 210 1.91 9.69 -49.02
C LEU A 210 1.61 8.34 -49.68
N PRO A 211 2.25 7.25 -49.22
CA PRO A 211 1.85 5.90 -49.59
C PRO A 211 0.43 5.58 -49.09
N PRO A 212 -0.26 4.59 -49.71
CA PRO A 212 -1.56 4.14 -49.23
C PRO A 212 -1.52 3.66 -47.78
N SER A 213 -2.48 4.10 -46.96
CA SER A 213 -2.54 3.81 -45.51
C SER A 213 -3.07 2.42 -45.15
N ARG A 214 -3.44 1.59 -46.14
CA ARG A 214 -4.02 0.25 -45.89
C ARG A 214 -3.06 -0.66 -45.13
N ASN A 215 -1.80 -0.72 -45.57
CA ASN A 215 -0.79 -1.54 -44.91
C ASN A 215 -0.47 -1.00 -43.50
N ASP A 216 -0.46 0.32 -43.31
CA ASP A 216 -0.31 0.95 -41.99
C ASP A 216 -1.48 0.54 -41.06
N ALA A 217 -2.71 0.52 -41.57
CA ALA A 217 -3.88 0.11 -40.79
C ALA A 217 -3.81 -1.34 -40.32
N LEU A 218 -3.17 -2.25 -41.06
CA LEU A 218 -2.94 -3.63 -40.59
C LEU A 218 -2.03 -3.66 -39.35
N ILE A 219 -0.95 -2.87 -39.35
CA ILE A 219 -0.02 -2.77 -38.21
C ILE A 219 -0.71 -2.10 -37.01
N TRP A 220 -1.50 -1.05 -37.26
CA TRP A 220 -2.28 -0.40 -36.20
C TRP A 220 -3.40 -1.27 -35.64
N LEU A 221 -4.01 -2.12 -36.47
CA LEU A 221 -4.96 -3.13 -36.00
C LEU A 221 -4.24 -4.15 -35.10
N ALA A 222 -3.09 -4.67 -35.52
CA ALA A 222 -2.28 -5.56 -34.68
C ALA A 222 -1.93 -4.89 -33.35
N ARG A 223 -1.47 -3.63 -33.36
CA ARG A 223 -1.19 -2.86 -32.15
C ARG A 223 -2.42 -2.69 -31.26
N THR A 224 -3.60 -2.49 -31.84
CA THR A 224 -4.85 -2.39 -31.08
C THR A 224 -5.18 -3.71 -30.39
N LEU A 225 -5.00 -4.85 -31.07
CA LEU A 225 -5.20 -6.19 -30.50
C LEU A 225 -4.21 -6.48 -29.34
N VAL A 226 -2.96 -6.02 -29.46
CA VAL A 226 -1.99 -6.12 -28.34
C VAL A 226 -2.47 -5.34 -27.12
N GLU A 227 -3.03 -4.14 -27.34
CA GLU A 227 -3.50 -3.25 -26.29
C GLU A 227 -4.77 -3.75 -25.60
N THR A 228 -5.67 -4.42 -26.33
CA THR A 228 -6.89 -5.02 -25.77
C THR A 228 -6.61 -6.31 -24.99
N GLY A 229 -5.40 -6.87 -25.10
CA GLY A 229 -5.02 -8.14 -24.49
C GLY A 229 -5.36 -9.36 -25.34
N ASP A 230 -5.79 -9.17 -26.59
CA ASP A 230 -6.11 -10.24 -27.55
C ASP A 230 -4.83 -10.79 -28.20
N TYR A 231 -3.92 -11.30 -27.36
CA TYR A 231 -2.57 -11.68 -27.77
C TYR A 231 -2.52 -12.79 -28.83
N GLY A 232 -3.52 -13.68 -28.87
CA GLY A 232 -3.63 -14.74 -29.88
C GLY A 232 -3.90 -14.20 -31.28
N ASP A 233 -4.88 -13.31 -31.41
CA ASP A 233 -5.22 -12.67 -32.68
C ASP A 233 -4.11 -11.73 -33.14
N ALA A 234 -3.51 -10.99 -32.20
CA ALA A 234 -2.32 -10.19 -32.47
C ALA A 234 -1.17 -11.05 -33.01
N ALA A 235 -0.88 -12.20 -32.39
CA ALA A 235 0.18 -13.11 -32.84
C ALA A 235 -0.09 -13.66 -34.25
N GLY A 236 -1.32 -14.05 -34.54
CA GLY A 236 -1.73 -14.50 -35.87
C GLY A 236 -1.49 -13.41 -36.93
N MET A 237 -1.97 -12.20 -36.66
CA MET A 237 -1.80 -11.04 -37.54
C MET A 237 -0.32 -10.69 -37.76
N LEU A 238 0.47 -10.62 -36.69
CA LEU A 238 1.90 -10.30 -36.75
C LEU A 238 2.68 -11.35 -37.55
N ASN A 239 2.42 -12.64 -37.33
CA ASN A 239 3.10 -13.71 -38.06
C ASN A 239 2.76 -13.68 -39.56
N ILE A 240 1.49 -13.47 -39.92
CA ILE A 240 1.08 -13.31 -41.32
C ILE A 240 1.84 -12.13 -41.96
N LEU A 241 1.86 -10.96 -41.30
CA LEU A 241 2.54 -9.77 -41.82
C LEU A 241 4.07 -9.95 -41.93
N GLN A 242 4.69 -10.68 -41.00
CA GLN A 242 6.14 -10.94 -41.03
C GLN A 242 6.54 -11.83 -42.23
N GLN A 243 5.65 -12.73 -42.66
CA GLN A 243 5.87 -13.62 -43.80
C GLN A 243 5.33 -13.05 -45.12
N ASP A 244 4.63 -11.92 -45.09
CA ASP A 244 3.95 -11.37 -46.26
C ASP A 244 4.94 -10.74 -47.25
N PRO A 245 5.09 -11.28 -48.48
CA PRO A 245 6.02 -10.75 -49.47
C PRO A 245 5.62 -9.37 -50.01
N ASN A 246 4.38 -8.94 -49.80
CA ASN A 246 3.88 -7.65 -50.27
C ASN A 246 3.99 -6.55 -49.21
N LEU A 247 4.40 -6.86 -47.97
CA LEU A 247 4.60 -5.84 -46.94
C LEU A 247 5.71 -4.86 -47.37
N PRO A 248 5.43 -3.54 -47.44
CA PRO A 248 6.42 -2.54 -47.83
C PRO A 248 7.62 -2.51 -46.88
N THR A 249 8.83 -2.33 -47.42
CA THR A 249 10.06 -2.23 -46.62
C THR A 249 10.02 -1.11 -45.59
N ARG A 250 9.35 0.01 -45.89
CA ARG A 250 9.17 1.12 -44.95
C ARG A 250 8.44 0.72 -43.65
N LEU A 251 7.60 -0.32 -43.71
CA LEU A 251 6.75 -0.77 -42.61
C LEU A 251 7.36 -1.95 -41.83
N GLN A 252 8.51 -2.48 -42.26
CA GLN A 252 9.14 -3.60 -41.56
C GLN A 252 9.58 -3.23 -40.15
N ASN A 253 10.07 -2.01 -39.95
CA ASN A 253 10.49 -1.52 -38.64
C ASN A 253 9.28 -1.19 -37.76
N ASP A 254 8.18 -0.68 -38.34
CA ASP A 254 6.90 -0.51 -37.65
C ASP A 254 6.30 -1.83 -37.18
N LEU A 255 6.38 -2.87 -38.03
CA LEU A 255 5.97 -4.22 -37.65
C LEU A 255 6.86 -4.78 -36.54
N ALA A 256 8.17 -4.54 -36.61
CA ALA A 256 9.11 -4.94 -35.56
C ALA A 256 8.80 -4.21 -34.23
N GLU A 257 8.43 -2.94 -34.27
CA GLU A 257 8.01 -2.17 -33.08
C GLU A 257 6.79 -2.82 -32.41
N VAL A 258 5.73 -3.11 -33.16
CA VAL A 258 4.51 -3.73 -32.62
C VAL A 258 4.79 -5.16 -32.15
N THR A 259 5.66 -5.90 -32.85
CA THR A 259 6.09 -7.23 -32.43
C THR A 259 6.85 -7.16 -31.09
N ALA A 260 7.77 -6.21 -30.94
CA ALA A 260 8.49 -5.99 -29.69
C ALA A 260 7.51 -5.61 -28.57
N TYR A 261 6.53 -4.75 -28.85
CA TYR A 261 5.51 -4.36 -27.89
C TYR A 261 4.66 -5.56 -27.43
N TRP A 262 4.28 -6.45 -28.35
CA TRP A 262 3.57 -7.69 -28.02
C TRP A 262 4.37 -8.60 -27.09
N PHE A 263 5.67 -8.78 -27.32
CA PHE A 263 6.54 -9.53 -26.41
C PHE A 263 6.73 -8.83 -25.06
N TYR A 264 6.86 -7.50 -25.06
CA TYR A 264 7.05 -6.70 -23.85
C TYR A 264 5.86 -6.83 -22.91
N GLN A 265 4.63 -6.75 -23.44
CA GLN A 265 3.40 -6.90 -22.66
C GLN A 265 3.26 -8.29 -22.01
N GLN A 266 3.93 -9.31 -22.57
CA GLN A 266 3.95 -10.67 -22.03
C GLN A 266 5.17 -10.94 -21.11
N GLY A 267 6.04 -9.96 -20.88
CA GLY A 267 7.25 -10.13 -20.07
C GLY A 267 8.37 -10.93 -20.74
N ILE A 268 8.34 -11.09 -22.07
CA ILE A 268 9.34 -11.86 -22.83
C ILE A 268 10.47 -10.93 -23.30
N TYR A 269 11.45 -10.69 -22.43
CA TYR A 269 12.43 -9.61 -22.61
C TYR A 269 13.45 -9.84 -23.75
N ASP A 270 13.93 -11.08 -23.96
CA ASP A 270 14.93 -11.37 -25.00
C ASP A 270 14.37 -11.11 -26.42
N SER A 271 13.15 -11.61 -26.69
CA SER A 271 12.47 -11.35 -27.95
C SER A 271 12.10 -9.88 -28.10
N THR A 272 11.67 -9.21 -27.02
CA THR A 272 11.44 -7.77 -27.03
C THR A 272 12.68 -7.02 -27.50
N ALA A 273 13.85 -7.29 -26.90
CA ALA A 273 15.10 -6.62 -27.24
C ALA A 273 15.47 -6.80 -28.72
N LYS A 274 15.40 -8.04 -29.21
CA LYS A 274 15.71 -8.38 -30.62
C LYS A 274 14.84 -7.64 -31.63
N TYR A 275 13.55 -7.47 -31.36
CA TYR A 275 12.64 -6.76 -32.25
C TYR A 275 12.70 -5.25 -32.07
N LEU A 276 12.89 -4.75 -30.84
CA LEU A 276 13.05 -3.33 -30.56
C LEU A 276 14.34 -2.77 -31.21
N GLU A 277 15.42 -3.54 -31.23
CA GLU A 277 16.66 -3.18 -31.93
C GLU A 277 16.43 -2.91 -33.42
N LYS A 278 15.60 -3.73 -34.08
CA LYS A 278 15.21 -3.49 -35.49
C LYS A 278 14.33 -2.26 -35.65
N ALA A 279 13.54 -1.93 -34.63
CA ALA A 279 12.62 -0.80 -34.63
C ALA A 279 13.29 0.53 -34.29
N LEU A 280 14.57 0.58 -33.88
CA LEU A 280 15.24 1.80 -33.40
C LEU A 280 15.11 3.03 -34.33
N THR A 281 15.01 2.81 -35.65
CA THR A 281 14.85 3.91 -36.61
C THR A 281 13.50 4.63 -36.52
N ASN A 282 12.52 4.03 -35.84
CA ASN A 282 11.19 4.62 -35.63
C ASN A 282 11.20 5.72 -34.57
N ALA A 283 12.28 5.83 -33.79
CA ALA A 283 12.45 6.91 -32.84
C ALA A 283 12.45 8.27 -33.56
N GLN A 284 11.50 9.13 -33.23
CA GLN A 284 11.28 10.40 -33.92
C GLN A 284 12.35 11.44 -33.55
N THR A 285 12.80 11.42 -32.30
CA THR A 285 13.79 12.35 -31.78
C THR A 285 15.03 11.62 -31.29
N LYS A 286 16.14 12.35 -31.16
CA LYS A 286 17.37 11.83 -30.55
C LYS A 286 17.12 11.34 -29.11
N GLN A 287 16.21 12.00 -28.38
CA GLN A 287 15.84 11.61 -27.02
C GLN A 287 15.00 10.33 -26.99
N ASP A 288 14.03 10.18 -27.89
CA ASP A 288 13.24 8.94 -28.02
C ASP A 288 14.17 7.76 -28.32
N ARG A 289 15.18 7.98 -29.19
CA ARG A 289 16.19 6.97 -29.52
C ARG A 289 17.02 6.60 -28.30
N ALA A 290 17.53 7.58 -27.56
CA ALA A 290 18.30 7.33 -26.34
C ALA A 290 17.48 6.56 -25.28
N ARG A 291 16.18 6.86 -25.16
CA ARG A 291 15.28 6.13 -24.26
C ARG A 291 15.08 4.67 -24.68
N TRP A 292 14.93 4.41 -25.98
CA TRP A 292 14.85 3.03 -26.49
C TRP A 292 16.18 2.28 -26.36
N GLU A 293 17.31 2.94 -26.58
CA GLU A 293 18.64 2.38 -26.31
C GLU A 293 18.77 2.05 -24.81
N TYR A 294 18.29 2.91 -23.92
CA TYR A 294 18.25 2.62 -22.47
C TYR A 294 17.40 1.40 -22.14
N LEU A 295 16.18 1.33 -22.71
CA LEU A 295 15.29 0.19 -22.55
C LEU A 295 15.92 -1.09 -23.10
N LEU A 296 16.61 -1.04 -24.25
CA LEU A 296 17.38 -2.17 -24.78
C LEU A 296 18.47 -2.62 -23.82
N GLY A 297 19.18 -1.69 -23.18
CA GLY A 297 20.14 -1.98 -22.11
C GLY A 297 19.50 -2.80 -20.99
N GLN A 298 18.34 -2.35 -20.49
CA GLN A 298 17.59 -3.05 -19.44
C GLN A 298 17.11 -4.44 -19.87
N LEU A 299 16.55 -4.57 -21.07
CA LEU A 299 16.04 -5.84 -21.59
C LEU A 299 17.16 -6.85 -21.83
N TYR A 300 18.31 -6.41 -22.34
CA TYR A 300 19.48 -7.26 -22.53
C TYR A 300 20.12 -7.66 -21.20
N GLU A 301 20.12 -6.78 -20.20
CA GLU A 301 20.56 -7.12 -18.84
C GLU A 301 19.66 -8.20 -18.21
N MET A 302 18.34 -8.04 -18.32
CA MET A 302 17.36 -9.00 -17.80
C MET A 302 17.41 -10.36 -18.52
N SER A 303 17.81 -10.40 -19.79
CA SER A 303 18.01 -11.65 -20.56
C SER A 303 19.41 -12.26 -20.39
N GLY A 304 20.30 -11.63 -19.62
CA GLY A 304 21.65 -12.13 -19.34
C GLY A 304 22.71 -11.80 -20.40
N GLN A 305 22.39 -10.99 -21.43
CA GLN A 305 23.31 -10.56 -22.48
C GLN A 305 24.05 -9.26 -22.08
N PHE A 306 24.92 -9.34 -21.07
CA PHE A 306 25.54 -8.16 -20.44
C PHE A 306 26.42 -7.32 -21.39
N GLU A 307 27.11 -7.93 -22.35
CA GLU A 307 27.95 -7.18 -23.31
C GLU A 307 27.10 -6.23 -24.17
N LYS A 308 25.97 -6.73 -24.69
CA LYS A 308 25.01 -5.89 -25.42
C LYS A 308 24.35 -4.87 -24.51
N ALA A 309 24.02 -5.25 -23.28
CA ALA A 309 23.42 -4.34 -22.31
C ALA A 309 24.33 -3.11 -22.08
N GLY A 310 25.62 -3.34 -21.82
CA GLY A 310 26.60 -2.26 -21.63
C GLY A 310 26.76 -1.39 -22.87
N ALA A 311 26.81 -1.99 -24.07
CA ALA A 311 26.86 -1.22 -25.31
C ALA A 311 25.66 -0.27 -25.48
N TYR A 312 24.44 -0.77 -25.24
CA TYR A 312 23.22 0.01 -25.35
C TYR A 312 23.07 1.08 -24.25
N TYR A 313 23.48 0.79 -23.01
CA TYR A 313 23.58 1.82 -21.97
C TYR A 313 24.60 2.91 -22.34
N GLY A 314 25.75 2.52 -22.88
CA GLY A 314 26.75 3.45 -23.38
C GLY A 314 26.23 4.35 -24.52
N ASP A 315 25.46 3.80 -25.45
CA ASP A 315 24.86 4.56 -26.54
C ASP A 315 23.74 5.50 -26.05
N ALA A 316 22.90 5.03 -25.12
CA ALA A 316 21.90 5.87 -24.45
C ALA A 316 22.57 7.08 -23.76
N ALA A 317 23.67 6.88 -23.05
CA ALA A 317 24.44 7.95 -22.40
C ALA A 317 25.02 8.97 -23.40
N LYS A 318 25.40 8.55 -24.62
CA LYS A 318 25.91 9.44 -25.67
C LYS A 318 24.78 10.22 -26.36
N HIS A 319 23.62 9.60 -26.53
CA HIS A 319 22.54 10.19 -27.30
C HIS A 319 21.58 11.05 -26.48
N THR A 320 21.42 10.75 -25.20
CA THR A 320 20.46 11.43 -24.33
C THR A 320 20.77 12.91 -24.14
N VAL A 321 19.72 13.72 -24.07
CA VAL A 321 19.79 15.12 -23.61
C VAL A 321 19.42 15.25 -22.13
N ASP A 322 18.74 14.25 -21.56
CA ASP A 322 18.33 14.19 -20.16
C ASP A 322 19.53 13.86 -19.24
N PRO A 323 19.93 14.77 -18.33
CA PRO A 323 21.00 14.52 -17.37
C PRO A 323 20.76 13.30 -16.49
N VAL A 324 19.51 13.01 -16.12
CA VAL A 324 19.19 11.89 -15.24
C VAL A 324 19.43 10.57 -15.96
N MET A 325 18.91 10.40 -17.18
CA MET A 325 19.18 9.22 -18.00
C MET A 325 20.68 8.99 -18.20
N ASP A 326 21.47 10.03 -18.49
CA ASP A 326 22.94 9.91 -18.66
C ASP A 326 23.61 9.32 -17.40
N ILE A 327 23.21 9.79 -16.21
CA ILE A 327 23.74 9.28 -14.94
C ILE A 327 23.35 7.82 -14.74
N TYR A 328 22.08 7.48 -14.94
CA TYR A 328 21.58 6.12 -14.74
C TYR A 328 22.10 5.13 -15.79
N SER A 329 22.30 5.56 -17.04
CA SER A 329 22.94 4.75 -18.08
C SER A 329 24.35 4.35 -17.65
N ARG A 330 25.15 5.31 -17.17
CA ARG A 330 26.51 5.05 -16.68
C ARG A 330 26.53 4.21 -15.42
N LEU A 331 25.58 4.42 -14.52
CA LEU A 331 25.41 3.62 -13.31
C LEU A 331 25.13 2.16 -13.65
N ASN A 332 24.17 1.90 -14.54
CA ASN A 332 23.80 0.53 -14.91
C ASN A 332 24.90 -0.14 -15.72
N ASP A 333 25.54 0.56 -16.67
CA ASP A 333 26.74 0.08 -17.37
C ASP A 333 27.84 -0.32 -16.38
N ALA A 334 28.12 0.53 -15.38
CA ALA A 334 29.12 0.23 -14.36
C ALA A 334 28.77 -1.00 -13.50
N LYS A 335 27.49 -1.20 -13.16
CA LYS A 335 27.03 -2.38 -12.40
C LYS A 335 27.30 -3.68 -13.14
N LEU A 336 27.38 -3.67 -14.47
CA LEU A 336 27.71 -4.86 -15.26
C LEU A 336 29.15 -5.35 -15.02
N TYR A 337 30.08 -4.44 -14.66
CA TYR A 337 31.48 -4.81 -14.34
C TYR A 337 31.62 -5.60 -13.03
N LYS A 338 30.60 -5.61 -12.16
CA LYS A 338 30.56 -6.49 -10.98
C LYS A 338 30.73 -7.95 -11.37
N LYS A 339 30.01 -8.39 -12.41
CA LYS A 339 30.02 -9.80 -12.85
C LYS A 339 31.35 -10.23 -13.47
N SER A 340 32.12 -9.29 -14.01
CA SER A 340 33.46 -9.53 -14.52
C SER A 340 34.56 -9.39 -13.46
N GLY A 341 34.23 -8.93 -12.24
CA GLY A 341 35.18 -8.73 -11.15
C GLY A 341 36.19 -7.59 -11.39
N ASN A 342 35.91 -6.69 -12.34
CA ASN A 342 36.87 -5.66 -12.77
C ASN A 342 36.76 -4.39 -11.92
N THR A 343 37.46 -4.37 -10.79
CA THR A 343 37.48 -3.24 -9.83
C THR A 343 38.05 -1.94 -10.42
N GLN A 344 38.92 -2.02 -11.43
CA GLN A 344 39.48 -0.82 -12.08
C GLN A 344 38.44 -0.07 -12.91
N GLU A 345 37.58 -0.80 -13.63
CA GLU A 345 36.51 -0.18 -14.42
C GLU A 345 35.42 0.43 -13.52
N LEU A 346 35.12 -0.20 -12.37
CA LEU A 346 34.25 0.38 -11.35
C LEU A 346 34.81 1.72 -10.82
N GLN A 347 36.11 1.77 -10.50
CA GLN A 347 36.74 3.01 -10.06
C GLN A 347 36.73 4.09 -11.15
N LYS A 348 37.02 3.74 -12.41
CA LYS A 348 36.92 4.68 -13.55
C LYS A 348 35.50 5.22 -13.72
N ALA A 349 34.48 4.38 -13.53
CA ALA A 349 33.08 4.81 -13.59
C ALA A 349 32.76 5.83 -12.50
N ILE A 350 33.20 5.58 -11.26
CA ILE A 350 33.08 6.53 -10.14
C ILE A 350 33.77 7.86 -10.49
N ASP A 351 35.02 7.82 -10.97
CA ASP A 351 35.77 9.02 -11.32
C ASP A 351 35.09 9.83 -12.44
N ASN A 352 34.49 9.15 -13.42
CA ASN A 352 33.73 9.79 -14.49
C ASN A 352 32.46 10.47 -13.95
N LEU A 353 31.72 9.82 -13.05
CA LEU A 353 30.57 10.43 -12.36
C LEU A 353 31.01 11.65 -11.54
N LEU A 354 32.11 11.55 -10.78
CA LEU A 354 32.62 12.68 -10.00
C LEU A 354 33.07 13.86 -10.88
N LYS A 355 33.61 13.60 -12.07
CA LYS A 355 33.90 14.65 -13.07
C LYS A 355 32.60 15.29 -13.59
N MET A 356 31.53 14.52 -13.77
CA MET A 356 30.22 15.05 -14.16
C MET A 356 29.62 15.96 -13.10
N ALA A 357 29.73 15.61 -11.81
CA ALA A 357 29.24 16.44 -10.70
C ALA A 357 29.85 17.85 -10.68
N ARG A 358 31.04 18.03 -11.26
CA ARG A 358 31.74 19.33 -11.36
C ARG A 358 31.29 20.18 -12.55
N LYS A 359 30.54 19.64 -13.50
CA LYS A 359 30.07 20.38 -14.68
C LYS A 359 28.75 21.10 -14.38
N ASP A 360 28.60 22.33 -14.86
CA ASP A 360 27.42 23.17 -14.62
C ASP A 360 26.11 22.50 -15.04
N LYS A 361 26.12 21.73 -16.14
CA LYS A 361 24.95 20.96 -16.63
C LYS A 361 24.32 20.07 -15.54
N TYR A 362 25.10 19.56 -14.59
CA TYR A 362 24.63 18.63 -13.57
C TYR A 362 24.50 19.26 -12.19
N GLU A 363 24.57 20.59 -12.05
CA GLU A 363 24.49 21.26 -10.75
C GLU A 363 23.24 20.85 -9.96
N ASN A 364 22.09 20.79 -10.63
CA ASN A 364 20.80 20.38 -10.05
C ASN A 364 20.65 18.87 -9.83
N TYR A 365 21.63 18.06 -10.27
CA TYR A 365 21.60 16.60 -10.22
C TYR A 365 22.82 16.03 -9.49
N ARG A 366 23.58 16.86 -8.77
CA ARG A 366 24.76 16.44 -7.98
C ARG A 366 24.39 15.38 -6.95
N ASP A 367 23.22 15.50 -6.34
CA ASP A 367 22.67 14.52 -5.40
C ASP A 367 22.50 13.14 -6.04
N VAL A 368 21.94 13.06 -7.25
CA VAL A 368 21.79 11.83 -8.04
C VAL A 368 23.15 11.25 -8.40
N ILE A 369 24.10 12.08 -8.83
CA ILE A 369 25.45 11.64 -9.19
C ILE A 369 26.18 11.04 -8.00
N TYR A 370 26.17 11.72 -6.85
CA TYR A 370 26.81 11.23 -5.64
C TYR A 370 26.12 9.98 -5.10
N HIS A 371 24.79 9.87 -5.25
CA HIS A 371 24.07 8.64 -4.92
C HIS A 371 24.53 7.47 -5.81
N ALA A 372 24.60 7.69 -7.13
CA ALA A 372 25.09 6.70 -8.08
C ALA A 372 26.54 6.28 -7.80
N ALA A 373 27.43 7.24 -7.50
CA ALA A 373 28.81 6.95 -7.11
C ALA A 373 28.89 6.13 -5.82
N GLY A 374 28.05 6.43 -4.84
CA GLY A 374 27.92 5.64 -3.61
C GLY A 374 27.46 4.20 -3.90
N GLN A 375 26.45 4.03 -4.76
CA GLN A 375 25.97 2.70 -5.17
C GLN A 375 27.06 1.87 -5.87
N ILE A 376 27.81 2.46 -6.79
CA ILE A 376 28.94 1.76 -7.45
C ILE A 376 30.03 1.44 -6.42
N GLY A 377 30.31 2.37 -5.50
CA GLY A 377 31.29 2.17 -4.43
C GLY A 377 30.94 1.02 -3.49
N MET A 378 29.65 0.72 -3.28
CA MET A 378 29.22 -0.45 -2.49
C MET A 378 29.59 -1.79 -3.13
N GLU A 379 29.92 -1.80 -4.42
CA GLU A 379 30.41 -2.99 -5.13
C GLU A 379 31.93 -3.15 -5.00
N LEU A 380 32.62 -2.18 -4.40
CA LEU A 380 34.05 -2.27 -4.07
C LEU A 380 34.22 -2.76 -2.62
N PRO A 381 35.34 -3.45 -2.30
CA PRO A 381 35.61 -3.89 -0.94
C PRO A 381 35.72 -2.77 0.12
N ASP A 382 36.06 -1.54 -0.30
CA ASP A 382 36.19 -0.38 0.57
C ASP A 382 34.89 0.44 0.59
N THR A 383 34.10 0.28 1.66
CA THR A 383 32.81 0.98 1.85
C THR A 383 32.94 2.39 2.43
N ALA A 384 34.14 2.82 2.87
CA ALA A 384 34.31 4.13 3.51
C ALA A 384 34.07 5.30 2.54
N ASN A 385 34.50 5.15 1.29
CA ASN A 385 34.25 6.14 0.23
C ASN A 385 32.75 6.24 -0.11
N SER A 386 32.04 5.11 -0.11
CA SER A 386 30.59 5.06 -0.37
C SER A 386 29.80 5.88 0.64
N VAL A 387 30.12 5.76 1.94
CA VAL A 387 29.52 6.60 3.00
C VAL A 387 29.73 8.09 2.72
N THR A 388 30.93 8.47 2.26
CA THR A 388 31.23 9.87 1.92
C THR A 388 30.40 10.35 0.73
N TYR A 389 30.23 9.52 -0.30
CA TYR A 389 29.40 9.86 -1.45
C TYR A 389 27.91 9.96 -1.09
N PHE A 390 27.36 9.02 -0.30
CA PHE A 390 25.97 9.14 0.17
C PHE A 390 25.73 10.37 1.05
N ARG A 391 26.69 10.73 1.93
CA ARG A 391 26.61 11.98 2.70
C ARG A 391 26.62 13.21 1.80
N LYS A 392 27.47 13.24 0.77
CA LYS A 392 27.45 14.32 -0.24
C LYS A 392 26.14 14.37 -1.02
N SER A 393 25.57 13.21 -1.36
CA SER A 393 24.27 13.12 -2.03
C SER A 393 23.20 13.84 -1.22
N VAL A 394 23.10 13.55 0.08
CA VAL A 394 22.17 14.20 1.01
C VAL A 394 22.48 15.70 1.15
N GLN A 395 23.76 16.08 1.23
CA GLN A 395 24.18 17.48 1.38
C GLN A 395 23.79 18.36 0.18
N TYR A 396 23.96 17.85 -1.04
CA TYR A 396 23.63 18.59 -2.27
C TYR A 396 22.16 18.42 -2.69
N ASN A 397 21.36 17.65 -1.95
CA ASN A 397 19.95 17.47 -2.23
C ASN A 397 19.15 18.72 -1.83
N THR A 398 18.51 19.37 -2.81
CA THR A 398 17.73 20.59 -2.57
C THR A 398 16.21 20.33 -2.53
N ALA A 399 15.72 19.35 -3.29
CA ALA A 399 14.28 19.08 -3.42
C ALA A 399 13.91 17.61 -3.69
N ASN A 400 14.87 16.73 -3.96
CA ASN A 400 14.58 15.36 -4.39
C ASN A 400 14.44 14.42 -3.18
N ALA A 401 13.24 14.35 -2.62
CA ALA A 401 12.94 13.53 -1.45
C ALA A 401 13.24 12.03 -1.66
N GLU A 402 13.04 11.51 -2.87
CA GLU A 402 13.30 10.11 -3.21
C GLU A 402 14.78 9.75 -3.07
N ILE A 403 15.67 10.53 -3.70
CA ILE A 403 17.11 10.27 -3.63
C ILE A 403 17.64 10.49 -2.21
N LYS A 404 17.10 11.48 -1.49
CA LYS A 404 17.44 11.72 -0.08
C LYS A 404 17.10 10.51 0.78
N ASN A 405 15.89 9.96 0.65
CA ASN A 405 15.46 8.75 1.36
C ASN A 405 16.31 7.54 0.97
N LYS A 406 16.56 7.31 -0.32
CA LYS A 406 17.43 6.22 -0.79
C LYS A 406 18.84 6.33 -0.20
N SER A 407 19.44 7.52 -0.18
CA SER A 407 20.77 7.75 0.40
C SER A 407 20.81 7.54 1.91
N TYR A 408 19.81 8.03 2.65
CA TYR A 408 19.72 7.79 4.10
C TYR A 408 19.51 6.32 4.44
N LEU A 409 18.71 5.61 3.65
CA LEU A 409 18.49 4.18 3.85
C LEU A 409 19.79 3.41 3.72
N GLN A 410 20.57 3.68 2.67
CA GLN A 410 21.89 3.07 2.48
C GLN A 410 22.87 3.44 3.60
N LEU A 411 22.89 4.70 4.05
CA LEU A 411 23.70 5.11 5.20
C LEU A 411 23.29 4.38 6.49
N GLY A 412 21.98 4.21 6.73
CA GLY A 412 21.45 3.46 7.86
C GLY A 412 21.83 1.99 7.82
N HIS A 413 21.79 1.37 6.64
CA HIS A 413 22.20 -0.03 6.43
C HIS A 413 23.69 -0.21 6.73
N ILE A 414 24.55 0.63 6.12
CA ILE A 414 26.00 0.56 6.34
C ILE A 414 26.34 0.78 7.82
N ALA A 415 25.76 1.79 8.46
CA ALA A 415 26.01 2.08 9.86
C ALA A 415 25.53 0.94 10.78
N TYR A 416 24.40 0.31 10.45
CA TYR A 416 23.89 -0.85 11.19
C TYR A 416 24.83 -2.04 11.08
N GLU A 417 25.28 -2.38 9.87
CA GLU A 417 26.22 -3.49 9.63
C GLU A 417 27.59 -3.26 10.29
N GLN A 418 28.03 -2.01 10.40
CA GLN A 418 29.25 -1.63 11.11
C GLN A 418 29.08 -1.52 12.64
N ALA A 419 27.94 -1.93 13.19
CA ALA A 419 27.56 -1.79 14.60
C ALA A 419 27.60 -0.33 15.12
N GLN A 420 27.49 0.66 14.23
CA GLN A 420 27.39 2.09 14.55
C GLN A 420 25.92 2.46 14.82
N TYR A 421 25.32 1.83 15.84
CA TYR A 421 23.86 1.87 16.09
C TYR A 421 23.30 3.29 16.30
N LYS A 422 24.08 4.20 16.89
CA LYS A 422 23.68 5.61 17.06
C LYS A 422 23.52 6.33 15.73
N ASP A 423 24.48 6.16 14.83
CA ASP A 423 24.42 6.78 13.50
C ASP A 423 23.34 6.11 12.65
N ALA A 424 23.21 4.78 12.74
CA ALA A 424 22.14 4.04 12.09
C ALA A 424 20.76 4.56 12.49
N LEU A 425 20.50 4.73 13.79
CA LEU A 425 19.25 5.30 14.31
C LEU A 425 18.99 6.70 13.72
N ASN A 426 19.99 7.59 13.78
CA ASN A 426 19.86 8.95 13.24
C ASN A 426 19.50 8.96 11.73
N TYR A 427 20.09 8.05 10.95
CA TYR A 427 19.77 7.93 9.53
C TYR A 427 18.36 7.36 9.29
N TYR A 428 17.95 6.33 10.04
CA TYR A 428 16.59 5.79 9.94
C TYR A 428 15.53 6.79 10.41
N ASP A 429 15.81 7.61 11.41
CA ASP A 429 14.91 8.68 11.88
C ASP A 429 14.80 9.84 10.88
N SER A 430 15.81 10.01 10.02
CA SER A 430 15.80 11.00 8.96
C SER A 430 14.97 10.58 7.73
N LEU A 431 14.44 9.36 7.69
CA LEU A 431 13.63 8.83 6.58
C LEU A 431 12.18 9.32 6.67
N ASP A 432 11.65 9.76 5.54
CA ASP A 432 10.21 10.04 5.38
C ASP A 432 9.48 8.77 4.93
N LEU A 433 8.89 8.06 5.91
CA LEU A 433 8.14 6.82 5.68
C LEU A 433 6.84 7.00 4.88
N SER A 434 6.36 8.24 4.69
CA SER A 434 5.19 8.49 3.84
C SER A 434 5.52 8.39 2.35
N ASN A 435 6.82 8.43 2.00
CA ASN A 435 7.27 8.38 0.63
C ASN A 435 7.09 6.96 0.04
N PRO A 436 6.41 6.81 -1.11
CA PRO A 436 6.17 5.50 -1.74
C PRO A 436 7.42 4.67 -2.02
N VAL A 437 8.58 5.31 -2.15
CA VAL A 437 9.88 4.66 -2.40
C VAL A 437 10.29 3.70 -1.26
N LEU A 438 9.84 3.97 -0.04
CA LEU A 438 10.17 3.17 1.14
C LEU A 438 9.09 2.15 1.52
N LYS A 439 8.02 2.03 0.72
CA LYS A 439 6.85 1.20 1.06
C LYS A 439 7.24 -0.25 1.33
N ASP A 440 8.10 -0.82 0.50
CA ASP A 440 8.52 -2.22 0.58
C ASP A 440 9.45 -2.47 1.79
N ASP A 441 10.26 -1.48 2.17
CA ASP A 441 11.20 -1.56 3.30
C ASP A 441 10.59 -1.04 4.63
N SER A 442 9.36 -0.53 4.61
CA SER A 442 8.78 0.21 5.72
C SER A 442 8.71 -0.58 7.04
N THR A 443 8.38 -1.87 6.97
CA THR A 443 8.31 -2.75 8.13
C THR A 443 9.69 -3.00 8.74
N LEU A 444 10.68 -3.28 7.89
CA LEU A 444 12.08 -3.46 8.30
C LEU A 444 12.63 -2.20 8.98
N ILE A 445 12.36 -1.03 8.41
CA ILE A 445 12.81 0.25 8.95
C ILE A 445 12.18 0.52 10.32
N ASP A 446 10.87 0.29 10.46
CA ASP A 446 10.16 0.54 11.71
C ASP A 446 10.63 -0.41 12.83
N ASP A 447 10.81 -1.69 12.53
CA ASP A 447 11.36 -2.68 13.47
C ASP A 447 12.78 -2.32 13.89
N ARG A 448 13.65 -1.98 12.93
CA ARG A 448 15.02 -1.53 13.22
C ARG A 448 15.03 -0.27 14.07
N ARG A 449 14.20 0.73 13.76
CA ARG A 449 14.10 1.97 14.55
C ARG A 449 13.72 1.67 15.99
N LYS A 450 12.65 0.90 16.22
CA LYS A 450 12.17 0.53 17.57
C LYS A 450 13.25 -0.17 18.39
N ASN A 451 13.96 -1.13 17.79
CA ASN A 451 15.00 -1.88 18.49
C ASN A 451 16.26 -1.03 18.72
N LEU A 452 16.66 -0.22 17.73
CA LEU A 452 17.82 0.67 17.85
C LEU A 452 17.63 1.75 18.90
N VAL A 453 16.41 2.25 19.11
CA VAL A 453 16.12 3.19 20.22
C VAL A 453 16.52 2.57 21.57
N LYS A 454 16.15 1.30 21.81
CA LYS A 454 16.53 0.58 23.04
C LYS A 454 18.04 0.40 23.14
N VAL A 455 18.69 -0.03 22.04
CA VAL A 455 20.16 -0.21 21.99
C VAL A 455 20.90 1.09 22.30
N VAL A 456 20.53 2.18 21.62
CA VAL A 456 21.17 3.49 21.77
C VAL A 456 20.93 4.07 23.16
N GLN A 457 19.77 3.84 23.76
CA GLN A 457 19.50 4.22 25.14
C GLN A 457 20.49 3.56 26.11
N GLN A 458 20.70 2.25 26.02
CA GLN A 458 21.63 1.54 26.89
C GLN A 458 23.09 1.92 26.62
N LEU A 459 23.50 2.03 25.36
CA LEU A 459 24.83 2.49 24.98
C LEU A 459 25.12 3.92 25.48
N SER A 460 24.12 4.80 25.46
CA SER A 460 24.27 6.17 25.95
C SER A 460 24.47 6.21 27.46
N ILE A 461 23.77 5.35 28.22
CA ILE A 461 23.98 5.21 29.67
C ILE A 461 25.41 4.73 29.94
N ILE A 462 25.86 3.67 29.28
CA ILE A 462 27.21 3.13 29.43
C ILE A 462 28.26 4.20 29.11
N GLN A 463 28.15 4.87 27.96
CA GLN A 463 29.08 5.91 27.54
C GLN A 463 29.11 7.10 28.52
N MET A 464 27.94 7.50 29.03
CA MET A 464 27.82 8.59 29.99
C MET A 464 28.51 8.23 31.31
N GLU A 465 28.18 7.08 31.90
CA GLU A 465 28.75 6.64 33.17
C GLU A 465 30.27 6.38 33.04
N ASP A 466 30.73 5.74 31.96
CA ASP A 466 32.17 5.57 31.68
C ASP A 466 32.89 6.94 31.60
N SER A 467 32.26 7.94 30.96
CA SER A 467 32.83 9.29 30.89
C SER A 467 32.86 9.98 32.26
N LEU A 468 31.82 9.83 33.07
CA LEU A 468 31.75 10.39 34.42
C LEU A 468 32.81 9.76 35.33
N GLN A 469 32.97 8.44 35.28
CA GLN A 469 34.01 7.73 36.03
C GLN A 469 35.42 8.10 35.55
N MET A 470 35.63 8.23 34.24
CA MET A 470 36.92 8.68 33.69
C MET A 470 37.31 10.06 34.22
N ILE A 471 36.36 11.01 34.26
CA ILE A 471 36.59 12.36 34.81
C ILE A 471 36.79 12.30 36.34
N ALA A 472 36.04 11.45 37.04
CA ALA A 472 36.20 11.23 38.48
C ALA A 472 37.55 10.57 38.84
N ALA A 473 38.16 9.79 37.94
CA ALA A 473 39.47 9.19 38.14
C ALA A 473 40.65 10.16 37.92
N MET A 474 40.43 11.32 37.27
CA MET A 474 41.47 12.33 37.05
C MET A 474 41.95 12.95 38.37
N ALA A 475 43.20 13.41 38.41
CA ALA A 475 43.73 14.16 39.55
C ALA A 475 42.90 15.45 39.78
N PRO A 476 42.72 15.92 41.03
CA PRO A 476 41.81 17.05 41.33
C PRO A 476 42.05 18.31 40.49
N ALA A 477 43.32 18.70 40.29
CA ALA A 477 43.68 19.86 39.49
C ALA A 477 43.38 19.70 37.99
N GLU A 478 43.56 18.48 37.45
CA GLU A 478 43.30 18.16 36.05
C GLU A 478 41.79 18.07 35.77
N ARG A 479 41.04 17.50 36.73
CA ARG A 479 39.58 17.42 36.71
C ARG A 479 38.95 18.81 36.66
N ASP A 480 39.37 19.71 37.55
CA ASP A 480 38.86 21.08 37.60
C ASP A 480 39.13 21.84 36.29
N ALA A 481 40.33 21.68 35.73
CA ALA A 481 40.69 22.28 34.45
C ALA A 481 39.85 21.72 33.29
N TYR A 482 39.62 20.40 33.28
CA TYR A 482 38.79 19.73 32.27
C TYR A 482 37.33 20.17 32.34
N VAL A 483 36.72 20.17 33.52
CA VAL A 483 35.31 20.58 33.73
C VAL A 483 35.12 22.05 33.40
N LYS A 484 36.06 22.94 33.78
CA LYS A 484 36.02 24.37 33.37
C LYS A 484 36.08 24.53 31.85
N LYS A 485 36.95 23.76 31.17
CA LYS A 485 37.06 23.77 29.71
C LYS A 485 35.80 23.24 29.04
N LEU A 486 35.21 22.17 29.57
CA LEU A 486 33.96 21.59 29.08
C LEU A 486 32.78 22.55 29.26
N ALA A 487 32.64 23.17 30.44
CA ALA A 487 31.62 24.18 30.72
C ALA A 487 31.72 25.37 29.75
N ARG A 488 32.94 25.88 29.51
CA ARG A 488 33.20 26.94 28.52
C ARG A 488 32.81 26.51 27.10
N LYS A 489 33.18 25.29 26.68
CA LYS A 489 32.81 24.75 25.36
C LYS A 489 31.28 24.66 25.20
N LEU A 490 30.59 24.09 26.19
CA LEU A 490 29.13 23.93 26.18
C LEU A 490 28.39 25.29 26.22
N ARG A 491 28.93 26.31 26.90
CA ARG A 491 28.41 27.68 26.88
C ARG A 491 28.57 28.33 25.51
N LYS A 492 29.73 28.14 24.87
CA LYS A 492 30.03 28.64 23.53
C LYS A 492 29.14 28.00 22.45
N GLU A 493 28.92 26.69 22.51
CA GLU A 493 28.01 25.98 21.59
C GLU A 493 26.55 26.41 21.77
N LYS A 494 26.15 26.81 22.99
CA LYS A 494 24.83 27.43 23.27
C LYS A 494 24.76 28.93 22.94
N GLY A 495 25.81 29.52 22.34
CA GLY A 495 25.83 30.93 21.94
C GLY A 495 25.91 31.95 23.09
N GLN A 496 26.31 31.53 24.29
CA GLN A 496 26.52 32.43 25.42
C GLN A 496 27.93 33.07 25.31
N LYS A 497 28.02 34.41 25.30
CA LYS A 497 29.30 35.13 25.32
C LYS A 497 29.91 35.05 26.73
N ASP A 498 31.19 34.69 26.79
CA ASP A 498 32.00 34.71 28.02
C ASP A 498 32.23 36.18 28.45
N ASP A 499 31.76 36.56 29.64
CA ASP A 499 31.98 37.89 30.23
C ASP A 499 32.99 37.87 31.38
N ASP A 500 34.10 37.15 31.16
CA ASP A 500 35.27 37.14 32.05
C ASP A 500 36.49 37.66 31.26
N ARG A 501 36.42 38.91 30.77
CA ARG A 501 37.61 39.67 30.36
C ARG A 501 37.78 40.87 31.26
N GLN A 502 38.61 40.65 32.28
CA GLN A 502 39.33 41.67 33.02
C GLN A 502 40.02 42.63 32.04
N GLU A 503 39.71 43.91 32.21
CA GLU A 503 40.47 45.11 31.85
C GLU A 503 41.63 44.96 30.84
N ASP A 504 41.38 45.25 29.56
CA ASP A 504 42.34 46.03 28.76
C ASP A 504 41.68 46.68 27.52
N ALA A 505 42.10 47.93 27.29
CA ALA A 505 41.98 48.87 26.18
C ALA A 505 41.02 48.65 24.98
N GLY A 506 40.30 49.73 24.67
CA GLY A 506 40.34 50.31 23.31
C GLY A 506 39.05 50.21 22.48
N PRO A 507 38.61 51.33 21.86
CA PRO A 507 37.30 51.41 21.22
C PRO A 507 37.31 50.79 19.82
N ARG A 508 36.35 49.92 19.52
CA ARG A 508 35.99 49.59 18.13
C ARG A 508 34.49 49.61 17.91
N LEU A 509 34.10 50.57 17.08
CA LEU A 509 32.81 50.75 16.43
C LEU A 509 32.34 49.48 15.72
N GLY A 510 31.04 49.20 15.83
CA GLY A 510 30.32 48.26 14.98
C GLY A 510 28.87 48.70 14.88
N PHE A 511 28.54 49.33 13.75
CA PHE A 511 27.25 49.90 13.40
C PHE A 511 26.12 48.87 13.43
N SER A 512 24.99 49.22 14.02
CA SER A 512 23.70 48.62 13.68
C SER A 512 22.63 49.71 13.76
N ASN A 513 22.11 49.97 12.57
CA ASN A 513 21.12 50.97 12.21
C ASN A 513 19.75 50.33 12.46
N ASP A 514 19.00 50.80 13.45
CA ASP A 514 17.61 50.42 13.61
C ASP A 514 16.77 51.67 13.89
N LYS A 515 16.14 52.15 12.81
CA LYS A 515 15.17 53.24 12.82
C LYS A 515 13.84 52.69 13.32
N ASN A 516 13.69 52.60 14.64
CA ASN A 516 12.42 52.73 15.36
C ASN A 516 12.70 52.67 16.88
N ALA A 517 13.22 53.78 17.41
CA ALA A 517 13.32 53.98 18.85
C ALA A 517 12.05 54.69 19.36
N PRO A 518 11.36 54.18 20.39
CA PRO A 518 10.50 55.03 21.21
C PRO A 518 11.37 56.10 21.90
N SER A 519 10.83 57.31 22.01
CA SER A 519 11.46 58.51 22.59
C SER A 519 12.28 58.22 23.84
N ASP A 520 13.51 58.73 23.85
CA ASP A 520 14.51 58.55 24.90
C ASP A 520 14.01 59.08 26.25
N LEU A 521 14.04 58.24 27.29
CA LEU A 521 13.64 58.57 28.66
C LEU A 521 14.61 59.58 29.32
N PHE A 522 15.71 59.91 28.64
CA PHE A 522 16.79 60.77 29.10
C PHE A 522 17.04 62.00 28.20
N GLU A 523 15.99 62.56 27.57
CA GLU A 523 16.11 63.89 26.94
C GLU A 523 16.43 64.96 27.99
N GLN A 524 17.67 65.43 27.98
CA GLN A 524 18.20 66.47 28.85
C GLN A 524 17.69 67.84 28.42
N ASN A 525 16.61 68.31 29.07
CA ASN A 525 16.43 69.73 29.29
C ASN A 525 15.81 69.98 30.67
N SER A 526 16.59 69.74 31.73
CA SER A 526 16.31 70.25 33.09
C SER A 526 17.53 70.11 33.99
N SER A 527 18.22 71.23 34.17
CA SER A 527 19.26 71.46 35.15
C SER A 527 18.73 71.38 36.59
N LYS A 528 19.00 70.26 37.28
CA LYS A 528 19.33 70.15 38.73
C LYS A 528 19.33 68.65 39.09
N GLY A 529 20.49 68.14 39.50
CA GLY A 529 20.77 66.72 39.63
C GLY A 529 20.09 66.05 40.83
N GLU A 530 19.10 65.24 40.55
CA GLU A 530 18.76 64.07 41.37
C GLU A 530 19.12 62.81 40.58
N TRP A 531 19.96 61.95 41.16
CA TRP A 531 20.32 60.65 40.58
C TRP A 531 19.05 59.84 40.28
N TYR A 532 18.99 59.17 39.12
CA TYR A 532 17.77 58.55 38.56
C TYR A 532 16.93 57.74 39.57
N PHE A 533 17.56 56.99 40.47
CA PHE A 533 16.85 56.15 41.45
C PHE A 533 16.34 56.90 42.69
N HIS A 534 16.69 58.18 42.85
CA HIS A 534 16.20 59.08 43.90
C HIS A 534 15.00 59.92 43.46
N ASN A 535 14.78 60.10 42.16
CA ASN A 535 13.58 60.76 41.65
C ASN A 535 12.37 59.80 41.67
N ALA A 536 11.45 59.99 42.61
CA ALA A 536 10.29 59.11 42.80
C ALA A 536 9.37 59.05 41.55
N GLY A 537 9.27 60.15 40.80
CA GLY A 537 8.48 60.23 39.57
C GLY A 537 9.05 59.33 38.46
N MET A 538 10.36 59.41 38.22
CA MET A 538 11.06 58.58 37.22
C MET A 538 11.09 57.11 37.61
N LYS A 539 11.23 56.79 38.90
CA LYS A 539 11.18 55.41 39.40
C LYS A 539 9.80 54.79 39.19
N SER A 540 8.72 55.55 39.41
CA SER A 540 7.35 55.08 39.15
C SER A 540 7.07 54.90 37.65
N LYS A 541 7.58 55.81 36.80
CA LYS A 541 7.48 55.69 35.34
C LYS A 541 8.25 54.47 34.84
N GLY A 542 9.50 54.27 35.26
CA GLY A 542 10.31 53.11 34.91
C GLY A 542 9.70 51.79 35.38
N PHE A 543 9.08 51.77 36.58
CA PHE A 543 8.35 50.60 37.07
C PHE A 543 7.10 50.29 36.24
N ASN A 544 6.31 51.31 35.90
CA ASN A 544 5.12 51.14 35.06
C ASN A 544 5.48 50.72 33.63
N GLU A 545 6.55 51.28 33.06
CA GLU A 545 7.05 50.88 31.73
C GLU A 545 7.61 49.46 31.75
N PHE A 546 8.35 49.08 32.79
CA PHE A 546 8.83 47.72 32.98
C PHE A 546 7.66 46.73 33.11
N LYS A 547 6.64 47.06 33.90
CA LYS A 547 5.42 46.25 34.03
C LYS A 547 4.61 46.19 32.74
N SER A 548 4.59 47.25 31.94
CA SER A 548 3.93 47.27 30.63
C SER A 548 4.66 46.43 29.59
N LYS A 549 6.00 46.51 29.54
CA LYS A 549 6.82 45.75 28.57
C LYS A 549 6.98 44.28 28.96
N TRP A 550 7.10 43.99 30.25
CA TRP A 550 7.50 42.67 30.73
C TRP A 550 6.48 41.98 31.64
N GLY A 551 5.45 42.68 32.12
CA GLY A 551 4.46 42.15 33.08
C GLY A 551 4.95 42.15 34.53
N LYS A 552 4.17 41.55 35.44
CA LYS A 552 4.60 41.32 36.83
C LYS A 552 5.57 40.14 36.86
N ARG A 553 6.80 40.36 37.31
CA ARG A 553 7.88 39.35 37.33
C ARG A 553 8.41 39.19 38.74
N GLU A 554 8.79 37.96 39.07
CA GLU A 554 9.43 37.64 40.34
C GLU A 554 10.90 38.09 40.31
N ASN A 555 11.40 38.57 41.44
CA ASN A 555 12.76 39.06 41.58
C ASN A 555 13.73 37.90 41.79
N VAL A 556 13.99 37.16 40.71
CA VAL A 556 14.93 36.03 40.66
C VAL A 556 15.93 36.24 39.53
N ASP A 557 17.15 35.71 39.70
CA ASP A 557 18.19 35.82 38.68
C ASP A 557 17.72 35.21 37.35
N ASN A 558 18.10 35.85 36.24
CA ASN A 558 17.74 35.44 34.89
C ASN A 558 16.22 35.35 34.60
N TRP A 559 15.38 36.08 35.35
CA TRP A 559 13.91 36.09 35.17
C TRP A 559 13.46 36.29 33.71
N ARG A 560 14.20 37.07 32.92
CA ARG A 560 13.91 37.36 31.51
C ARG A 560 14.05 36.13 30.61
N ARG A 561 14.94 35.18 30.93
CA ARG A 561 15.13 33.93 30.17
C ARG A 561 14.18 32.83 30.65
N LYS A 562 13.89 32.79 31.95
CA LYS A 562 12.94 31.82 32.54
C LYS A 562 11.54 31.94 31.92
N ALA A 563 11.10 33.17 31.65
CA ALA A 563 9.85 33.45 30.95
C ALA A 563 9.82 32.95 29.49
N ALA A 564 10.96 32.97 28.80
CA ALA A 564 11.08 32.48 27.43
C ALA A 564 11.05 30.94 27.37
N THR A 565 11.64 30.27 28.37
CA THR A 565 11.53 28.80 28.51
C THR A 565 10.14 28.35 28.96
N GLU A 566 9.44 29.10 29.81
CA GLU A 566 8.04 28.83 30.20
C GLU A 566 7.05 29.06 29.04
N ALA A 567 7.31 30.04 28.16
CA ALA A 567 6.53 30.24 26.94
C ALA A 567 6.79 29.13 25.90
N ALA A 568 8.02 28.62 25.80
CA ALA A 568 8.37 27.49 24.95
C ALA A 568 7.76 26.16 25.45
N THR A 569 7.63 25.95 26.77
CA THR A 569 6.99 24.76 27.34
C THR A 569 5.46 24.81 27.31
N ARG A 570 4.83 26.00 27.25
CA ARG A 570 3.39 26.12 26.99
C ARG A 570 3.01 25.77 25.55
N ASN A 571 3.87 26.04 24.58
CA ASN A 571 3.63 25.70 23.17
C ASN A 571 3.98 24.25 22.78
N LEU A 572 4.62 23.47 23.65
CA LEU A 572 4.82 22.02 23.46
C LEU A 572 3.71 21.14 24.07
N LYS A 573 2.75 21.73 24.80
CA LYS A 573 1.60 21.01 25.40
C LYS A 573 0.30 21.10 24.58
N SER A 574 0.36 21.50 23.31
CA SER A 574 -0.84 21.62 22.45
C SER A 574 -0.80 20.76 21.18
N VAL A 575 0.02 19.70 21.16
CA VAL A 575 -0.07 18.65 20.13
C VAL A 575 0.06 17.27 20.79
N SER A 576 -0.96 16.91 21.57
CA SER A 576 -1.32 15.53 21.88
C SER A 576 -2.71 15.54 22.52
N ASP A 577 -3.74 15.54 21.69
CA ASP A 577 -5.05 15.04 22.13
C ASP A 577 -4.98 13.51 22.11
N ASP A 578 -4.83 12.91 23.30
CA ASP A 578 -5.39 11.60 23.60
C ASP A 578 -6.00 11.63 25.02
N PRO A 579 -7.34 11.64 25.15
CA PRO A 579 -8.03 11.81 26.42
C PRO A 579 -8.37 10.44 27.03
N LEU A 580 -7.38 9.70 27.53
CA LEU A 580 -7.66 8.57 28.44
C LEU A 580 -6.45 8.14 29.30
N ALA A 581 -6.14 8.92 30.33
CA ALA A 581 -5.39 8.42 31.49
C ALA A 581 -5.68 9.30 32.72
N SER A 582 -6.87 9.13 33.29
CA SER A 582 -7.18 9.60 34.65
C SER A 582 -7.83 8.47 35.44
N LEU A 583 -7.41 8.36 36.71
CA LEU A 583 -7.79 7.42 37.79
C LEU A 583 -6.89 6.17 37.83
N ASP A 584 -6.21 5.79 38.91
CA ASP A 584 -6.35 6.14 40.32
C ASP A 584 -5.02 5.98 41.06
N GLY A 585 -4.85 6.73 42.15
CA GLY A 585 -3.65 6.71 42.97
C GLY A 585 -3.56 5.54 43.95
N LYS A 586 -2.32 5.11 44.21
CA LYS A 586 -1.83 4.67 45.53
C LYS A 586 -0.30 4.74 45.58
N ASP A 587 0.18 5.27 46.70
CA ASP A 587 1.56 5.52 47.10
C ASP A 587 2.61 4.50 46.65
N ALA A 588 3.67 4.98 46.00
CA ALA A 588 5.02 4.46 46.14
C ALA A 588 6.06 5.52 45.70
N GLY A 589 6.88 5.97 46.65
CA GLY A 589 8.23 6.52 46.46
C GLY A 589 8.42 7.71 45.50
N LYS A 590 8.68 8.89 46.06
CA LYS A 590 9.33 9.99 45.33
C LYS A 590 10.66 9.51 44.73
N ASP A 591 10.69 9.33 43.42
CA ASP A 591 11.91 9.35 42.62
C ASP A 591 11.94 10.69 41.86
N ASP A 592 12.83 11.58 42.27
CA ASP A 592 13.01 12.94 41.72
C ASP A 592 13.78 12.88 40.39
N GLY A 593 13.15 12.33 39.36
CA GLY A 593 13.79 12.00 38.08
C GLY A 593 13.12 12.55 36.83
N ALA A 594 12.61 13.79 36.80
CA ALA A 594 12.22 14.43 35.53
C ALA A 594 12.27 15.97 35.56
N GLY A 595 13.20 16.57 34.80
CA GLY A 595 12.97 17.87 34.17
C GLY A 595 13.49 19.15 34.85
N LYS A 596 14.67 19.16 35.48
CA LYS A 596 15.44 20.41 35.64
C LYS A 596 16.32 20.64 34.41
N PRO A 597 16.37 21.85 33.81
CA PRO A 597 17.36 22.16 32.78
C PRO A 597 18.75 21.90 33.35
N LEU A 598 19.59 21.12 32.66
CA LEU A 598 21.00 20.99 33.04
C LEU A 598 21.62 22.39 33.10
N ASP A 599 21.94 22.83 34.31
CA ASP A 599 22.82 23.95 34.51
C ASP A 599 24.21 23.51 34.02
N ASN A 600 24.70 24.09 32.92
CA ASN A 600 26.04 23.81 32.40
C ASN A 600 27.10 24.63 33.16
N SER A 601 26.80 25.01 34.40
CA SER A 601 27.75 25.64 35.31
C SER A 601 28.81 24.64 35.73
N TYR A 602 29.95 25.18 36.14
CA TYR A 602 31.04 24.39 36.68
C TYR A 602 30.56 23.54 37.88
N ASP A 603 29.81 24.16 38.81
CA ASP A 603 29.35 23.52 40.04
C ASP A 603 28.35 22.38 39.76
N ALA A 604 27.44 22.56 38.79
CA ALA A 604 26.47 21.54 38.42
C ALA A 604 27.13 20.33 37.72
N LEU A 605 28.12 20.56 36.84
CA LEU A 605 28.88 19.47 36.22
C LEU A 605 29.74 18.74 37.25
N MET A 606 30.39 19.46 38.15
CA MET A 606 31.21 18.87 39.21
C MET A 606 30.37 18.07 40.21
N GLY A 607 29.15 18.52 40.53
CA GLY A 607 28.23 17.84 41.43
C GLY A 607 27.68 16.51 40.89
N THR A 608 27.77 16.25 39.59
CA THR A 608 27.33 14.98 38.98
C THR A 608 28.39 13.88 38.95
N LEU A 609 29.63 14.18 39.37
CA LEU A 609 30.74 13.22 39.29
C LEU A 609 30.72 12.22 40.46
N PRO A 610 30.94 10.92 40.20
CA PRO A 610 31.02 9.91 41.25
C PRO A 610 32.38 9.97 41.95
N LEU A 611 32.50 10.83 42.96
CA LEU A 611 33.78 11.08 43.65
C LEU A 611 34.00 10.22 44.90
N THR A 612 32.96 9.56 45.40
CA THR A 612 33.06 8.65 46.56
C THR A 612 32.95 7.19 46.11
N PRO A 613 33.52 6.23 46.86
CA PRO A 613 33.39 4.81 46.56
C PRO A 613 31.93 4.37 46.37
N GLU A 614 31.00 4.87 47.18
CA GLU A 614 29.57 4.51 47.07
C GLU A 614 28.94 5.04 45.77
N LEU A 615 29.32 6.25 45.33
CA LEU A 615 28.84 6.82 44.07
C LEU A 615 29.43 6.10 42.86
N VAL A 616 30.67 5.63 42.95
CA VAL A 616 31.30 4.79 41.93
C VAL A 616 30.61 3.42 41.85
N ASP A 617 30.27 2.81 42.99
CA ASP A 617 29.52 1.56 43.01
C ASP A 617 28.11 1.70 42.43
N SER A 618 27.44 2.82 42.70
CA SER A 618 26.16 3.17 42.08
C SER A 618 26.27 3.32 40.56
N SER A 619 27.33 4.00 40.08
CA SER A 619 27.62 4.14 38.65
C SER A 619 27.91 2.78 38.00
N ASN A 620 28.70 1.92 38.65
CA ASN A 620 28.98 0.55 38.21
C ASN A 620 27.72 -0.32 38.16
N ALA A 621 26.79 -0.17 39.11
CA ALA A 621 25.51 -0.86 39.07
C ALA A 621 24.66 -0.42 37.87
N ARG A 622 24.65 0.88 37.53
CA ARG A 622 23.97 1.39 36.33
C ARG A 622 24.60 0.83 35.04
N ILE A 623 25.93 0.77 34.95
CA ILE A 623 26.63 0.17 33.81
C ILE A 623 26.31 -1.32 33.69
N ALA A 624 26.35 -2.07 34.81
CA ALA A 624 26.02 -3.50 34.82
C ALA A 624 24.60 -3.75 34.31
N ASN A 625 23.61 -3.03 34.84
CA ASN A 625 22.22 -3.15 34.39
C ASN A 625 22.09 -2.78 32.89
N ALA A 626 22.74 -1.70 32.46
CA ALA A 626 22.68 -1.28 31.05
C ALA A 626 23.32 -2.30 30.10
N LEU A 627 24.45 -2.91 30.46
CA LEU A 627 25.09 -3.98 29.68
C LEU A 627 24.22 -5.24 29.62
N LEU A 628 23.57 -5.61 30.72
CA LEU A 628 22.69 -6.77 30.77
C LEU A 628 21.44 -6.55 29.89
N GLU A 629 20.79 -5.40 30.00
CA GLU A 629 19.65 -5.06 29.15
C GLU A 629 20.07 -4.95 27.68
N LEU A 630 21.24 -4.39 27.39
CA LEU A 630 21.77 -4.33 26.02
C LEU A 630 21.97 -5.72 25.43
N ALA A 631 22.56 -6.65 26.20
CA ALA A 631 22.73 -8.03 25.78
C ALA A 631 21.38 -8.75 25.54
N ARG A 632 20.37 -8.50 26.38
CA ARG A 632 19.01 -9.01 26.18
C ARG A 632 18.36 -8.45 24.91
N VAL A 633 18.53 -7.15 24.63
CA VAL A 633 18.02 -6.53 23.39
C VAL A 633 18.68 -7.18 22.16
N PHE A 634 20.00 -7.43 22.20
CA PHE A 634 20.66 -8.19 21.12
C PHE A 634 20.15 -9.63 20.99
N GLN A 635 19.98 -10.34 22.11
CA GLN A 635 19.58 -11.74 22.12
C GLN A 635 18.11 -11.97 21.70
N TYR A 636 17.18 -11.19 22.25
CA TYR A 636 15.73 -11.43 22.10
C TYR A 636 15.11 -10.58 21.00
N ASP A 637 15.41 -9.27 20.96
CA ASP A 637 14.78 -8.33 20.02
C ASP A 637 15.45 -8.38 18.64
N LEU A 638 16.79 -8.35 18.59
CA LEU A 638 17.56 -8.29 17.35
C LEU A 638 18.00 -9.68 16.85
N GLN A 639 18.03 -10.68 17.74
CA GLN A 639 18.56 -12.02 17.48
C GLN A 639 20.00 -12.03 16.93
N ASP A 640 20.77 -10.99 17.26
CA ASP A 640 22.19 -10.88 16.94
C ASP A 640 23.00 -11.53 18.08
N TYR A 641 23.13 -12.86 18.01
CA TYR A 641 23.75 -13.65 19.06
C TYR A 641 25.25 -13.35 19.21
N ASP A 642 25.93 -12.95 18.15
CA ASP A 642 27.36 -12.58 18.20
C ASP A 642 27.56 -11.29 19.00
N GLN A 643 26.74 -10.26 18.75
CA GLN A 643 26.77 -9.01 19.52
C GLN A 643 26.30 -9.21 20.97
N ALA A 644 25.32 -10.10 21.19
CA ALA A 644 24.89 -10.47 22.53
C ALA A 644 26.04 -11.13 23.32
N ILE A 645 26.75 -12.10 22.71
CA ILE A 645 27.91 -12.76 23.34
C ILE A 645 29.01 -11.74 23.65
N TYR A 646 29.35 -10.88 22.70
CA TYR A 646 30.35 -9.82 22.91
C TYR A 646 29.98 -8.92 24.11
N THR A 647 28.71 -8.54 24.22
CA THR A 647 28.22 -7.71 25.33
C THR A 647 28.24 -8.45 26.66
N TYR A 648 27.86 -9.74 26.68
CA TYR A 648 27.95 -10.59 27.87
C TYR A 648 29.40 -10.82 28.31
N ASP A 649 30.33 -10.98 27.38
CA ASP A 649 31.76 -11.13 27.68
C ASP A 649 32.33 -9.83 28.28
N ILE A 650 31.94 -8.65 27.77
CA ILE A 650 32.29 -7.36 28.40
C ILE A 650 31.75 -7.28 29.82
N TYR A 651 30.50 -7.69 30.02
CA TYR A 651 29.88 -7.72 31.35
C TYR A 651 30.69 -8.60 32.31
N LEU A 652 31.07 -9.81 31.91
CA LEU A 652 31.86 -10.73 32.74
C LEU A 652 33.27 -10.20 33.05
N GLN A 653 33.89 -9.47 32.11
CA GLN A 653 35.19 -8.84 32.33
C GLN A 653 35.12 -7.70 33.35
N ARG A 654 34.06 -6.89 33.30
CA ARG A 654 33.90 -5.72 34.18
C ARG A 654 33.30 -6.07 35.55
N PHE A 655 32.41 -7.07 35.62
CA PHE A 655 31.65 -7.43 36.81
C PHE A 655 31.64 -8.94 37.08
N PRO A 656 32.80 -9.57 37.35
CA PRO A 656 32.90 -11.02 37.50
C PRO A 656 32.10 -11.57 38.70
N ASP A 657 31.88 -10.75 39.74
CA ASP A 657 31.21 -11.16 40.98
C ASP A 657 29.70 -10.90 40.99
N LYS A 658 29.19 -10.07 40.06
CA LYS A 658 27.75 -9.78 39.92
C LYS A 658 27.20 -10.61 38.77
N LEU A 659 26.73 -11.82 39.04
CA LEU A 659 26.28 -12.74 37.98
C LEU A 659 24.75 -12.86 37.87
N GLU A 660 24.00 -11.98 38.55
CA GLU A 660 22.53 -11.90 38.54
C GLU A 660 21.86 -13.29 38.65
N ASN A 661 22.23 -14.06 39.68
CA ASN A 661 21.72 -15.42 39.93
C ASN A 661 21.93 -16.43 38.78
N GLY A 662 22.98 -16.22 37.97
CA GLY A 662 23.35 -17.08 36.84
C GLY A 662 22.69 -16.69 35.51
N GLU A 663 22.01 -15.54 35.45
CA GLU A 663 21.35 -15.07 34.23
C GLU A 663 22.32 -14.78 33.08
N VAL A 664 23.47 -14.17 33.38
CA VAL A 664 24.50 -13.86 32.37
C VAL A 664 25.03 -15.13 31.70
N TYR A 665 25.31 -16.17 32.49
CA TYR A 665 25.73 -17.47 31.97
C TYR A 665 24.60 -18.14 31.18
N MET A 666 23.34 -17.95 31.57
CA MET A 666 22.19 -18.49 30.86
C MET A 666 22.03 -17.84 29.48
N GLY A 667 22.19 -16.52 29.39
CA GLY A 667 22.22 -15.79 28.12
C GLY A 667 23.34 -16.30 27.20
N LEU A 668 24.56 -16.44 27.72
CA LEU A 668 25.69 -17.02 26.97
C LEU A 668 25.44 -18.45 26.51
N TYR A 669 24.90 -19.31 27.38
CA TYR A 669 24.49 -20.67 27.02
C TYR A 669 23.49 -20.66 25.87
N TYR A 670 22.45 -19.82 25.95
CA TYR A 670 21.43 -19.71 24.91
C TYR A 670 22.02 -19.23 23.58
N CYS A 671 22.84 -18.18 23.58
CA CYS A 671 23.47 -17.68 22.36
C CYS A 671 24.41 -18.73 21.72
N TYR A 672 25.26 -19.40 22.51
CA TYR A 672 26.13 -20.46 21.98
C TYR A 672 25.35 -21.68 21.48
N MET A 673 24.23 -22.04 22.11
CA MET A 673 23.29 -23.04 21.58
C MET A 673 22.72 -22.63 20.22
N LYS A 674 22.34 -21.35 20.04
CA LYS A 674 21.80 -20.84 18.77
C LYS A 674 22.84 -20.76 17.65
N LEU A 675 24.10 -20.53 18.00
CA LEU A 675 25.23 -20.56 17.07
C LEU A 675 25.80 -21.98 16.83
N ASN A 676 25.14 -23.03 17.33
CA ASN A 676 25.57 -24.43 17.25
C ASN A 676 26.96 -24.73 17.84
N ASN A 677 27.43 -23.90 18.79
CA ASN A 677 28.67 -24.15 19.52
C ASN A 677 28.38 -24.92 20.81
N THR A 678 28.25 -26.25 20.69
CA THR A 678 27.86 -27.13 21.80
C THR A 678 28.91 -27.19 22.91
N GLU A 679 30.20 -27.07 22.59
CA GLU A 679 31.28 -27.11 23.57
C GLU A 679 31.19 -25.95 24.58
N LYS A 680 31.07 -24.72 24.07
CA LYS A 680 30.90 -23.54 24.92
C LYS A 680 29.55 -23.52 25.62
N ALA A 681 28.49 -24.00 24.96
CA ALA A 681 27.20 -24.14 25.61
C ALA A 681 27.27 -25.09 26.82
N ASP A 682 27.86 -26.27 26.67
CA ASP A 682 28.01 -27.23 27.77
C ASP A 682 28.89 -26.69 28.90
N TYR A 683 29.92 -25.90 28.58
CA TYR A 683 30.72 -25.18 29.57
C TYR A 683 29.86 -24.26 30.46
N TYR A 684 29.06 -23.36 29.87
CA TYR A 684 28.20 -22.46 30.64
C TYR A 684 27.06 -23.19 31.36
N ARG A 685 26.52 -24.26 30.76
CA ARG A 685 25.54 -25.14 31.42
C ARG A 685 26.10 -25.76 32.69
N ASN A 686 27.33 -26.27 32.65
CA ASN A 686 27.99 -26.86 33.82
C ASN A 686 28.27 -25.80 34.90
N LEU A 687 28.69 -24.59 34.51
CA LEU A 687 28.87 -23.48 35.46
C LEU A 687 27.57 -23.10 36.18
N ILE A 688 26.44 -23.09 35.49
CA ILE A 688 25.13 -22.77 36.10
C ILE A 688 24.71 -23.87 37.07
N ASN A 689 24.86 -25.14 36.69
CA ASN A 689 24.51 -26.27 37.54
C ASN A 689 25.42 -26.41 38.77
N THR A 690 26.67 -25.93 38.70
CA THR A 690 27.62 -26.01 39.82
C THR A 690 27.58 -24.79 40.74
N LYS A 691 27.55 -23.57 40.19
CA LYS A 691 27.59 -22.31 40.98
C LYS A 691 26.22 -21.76 41.35
N PHE A 692 25.17 -22.11 40.61
CA PHE A 692 23.81 -21.56 40.77
C PHE A 692 22.74 -22.65 40.93
N ALA A 693 23.11 -23.79 41.53
CA ALA A 693 22.18 -24.87 41.81
C ALA A 693 20.95 -24.35 42.60
N GLY A 694 19.75 -24.55 42.04
CA GLY A 694 18.48 -24.13 42.65
C GLY A 694 17.97 -22.74 42.26
N THR A 695 18.74 -21.93 41.50
CA THR A 695 18.22 -20.67 40.96
C THR A 695 17.29 -20.90 39.77
N LYS A 696 16.49 -19.88 39.41
CA LYS A 696 15.61 -19.91 38.23
C LYS A 696 16.39 -20.30 36.96
N SER A 697 17.64 -19.85 36.81
CA SER A 697 18.52 -20.17 35.69
C SER A 697 18.89 -21.66 35.62
N ALA A 698 19.20 -22.29 36.75
CA ALA A 698 19.47 -23.73 36.81
C ALA A 698 18.20 -24.57 36.59
N GLN A 699 17.05 -24.11 37.08
CA GLN A 699 15.75 -24.75 36.81
C GLN A 699 15.39 -24.67 35.32
N MET A 700 15.64 -23.54 34.67
CA MET A 700 15.39 -23.32 33.24
C MET A 700 16.25 -24.22 32.35
N ILE A 701 17.54 -24.41 32.68
CA ILE A 701 18.45 -25.24 31.88
C ILE A 701 18.16 -26.74 32.01
N ASN A 702 17.74 -27.19 33.19
CA ASN A 702 17.43 -28.60 33.42
C ASN A 702 16.02 -29.01 32.95
N ASN A 703 15.16 -28.04 32.61
CA ASN A 703 13.83 -28.26 32.02
C ASN A 703 13.66 -27.44 30.73
N PRO A 704 14.03 -28.00 29.55
CA PRO A 704 13.93 -27.34 28.24
C PRO A 704 12.51 -26.88 27.87
N LEU A 705 11.48 -27.43 28.52
CA LEU A 705 10.06 -27.08 28.36
C LEU A 705 9.72 -25.67 28.88
N LEU A 706 10.52 -25.10 29.79
CA LEU A 706 10.36 -23.72 30.27
C LEU A 706 10.98 -22.67 29.32
N LEU A 707 11.87 -23.07 28.42
CA LEU A 707 12.50 -22.19 27.41
C LEU A 707 11.59 -21.87 26.21
N GLN A 708 10.40 -22.48 26.13
CA GLN A 708 9.46 -22.31 25.02
C GLN A 708 8.07 -21.86 25.48
N ALA A 709 7.99 -21.06 26.56
CA ALA A 709 6.71 -20.54 27.06
C ALA A 709 5.96 -19.68 26.01
N ASP A 710 6.69 -19.06 25.06
CA ASP A 710 6.10 -18.21 24.01
C ASP A 710 5.74 -18.95 22.71
N LYS A 711 6.17 -20.20 22.54
CA LYS A 711 5.68 -21.05 21.45
C LYS A 711 4.58 -21.92 22.01
N LYS A 712 3.32 -21.54 21.74
CA LYS A 712 2.13 -22.37 21.98
C LYS A 712 2.41 -23.80 21.50
N ASN A 713 2.73 -24.70 22.42
CA ASN A 713 2.96 -26.10 22.09
C ASN A 713 1.64 -26.65 21.50
N PRO A 714 1.63 -27.19 20.28
CA PRO A 714 0.42 -27.70 19.65
C PRO A 714 -0.28 -28.78 20.49
N GLU A 715 0.49 -29.62 21.19
CA GLU A 715 -0.07 -30.69 22.03
C GLU A 715 -0.75 -30.14 23.30
N VAL A 716 -0.15 -29.12 23.93
CA VAL A 716 -0.73 -28.48 25.13
C VAL A 716 -1.93 -27.61 24.73
N THR A 717 -1.84 -26.92 23.59
CA THR A 717 -2.96 -26.16 23.01
C THR A 717 -4.13 -27.09 22.72
N ALA A 718 -3.88 -28.25 22.10
CA ALA A 718 -4.91 -29.26 21.86
C ALA A 718 -5.55 -29.80 23.16
N LYS A 719 -4.78 -29.95 24.25
CA LYS A 719 -5.34 -30.33 25.56
C LYS A 719 -6.28 -29.26 26.13
N TYR A 720 -5.90 -27.98 26.08
CA TYR A 720 -6.77 -26.90 26.55
C TYR A 720 -7.97 -26.65 25.63
N GLU A 721 -7.83 -26.87 24.32
CA GLU A 721 -8.95 -26.88 23.36
C GLU A 721 -9.93 -28.03 23.67
N ALA A 722 -9.43 -29.23 23.98
CA ALA A 722 -10.28 -30.35 24.38
C ALA A 722 -11.03 -30.08 25.69
N ILE A 723 -10.38 -29.48 26.69
CA ILE A 723 -11.02 -29.06 27.94
C ILE A 723 -12.14 -28.05 27.67
N TYR A 724 -11.86 -27.09 26.79
CA TYR A 724 -12.83 -26.08 26.39
C TYR A 724 -14.03 -26.67 25.63
N ASP A 725 -13.80 -27.64 24.73
CA ASP A 725 -14.88 -28.40 24.08
C ASP A 725 -15.72 -29.18 25.10
N GLN A 726 -15.09 -29.79 26.12
CA GLN A 726 -15.81 -30.48 27.19
C GLN A 726 -16.74 -29.53 27.96
N PHE A 727 -16.32 -28.28 28.19
CA PHE A 727 -17.20 -27.27 28.79
C PHE A 727 -18.40 -26.97 27.88
N ILE A 728 -18.19 -26.72 26.58
CA ILE A 728 -19.26 -26.43 25.61
C ILE A 728 -20.26 -27.59 25.51
N GLU A 729 -19.76 -28.83 25.52
CA GLU A 729 -20.56 -30.05 25.42
C GLU A 729 -21.33 -30.40 26.70
N GLY A 730 -21.09 -29.69 27.80
CA GLY A 730 -21.77 -29.93 29.07
C GLY A 730 -21.13 -31.00 29.97
N LYS A 731 -19.91 -31.46 29.64
CA LYS A 731 -19.12 -32.44 30.42
C LYS A 731 -18.32 -31.74 31.54
N PHE A 732 -19.02 -30.99 32.39
CA PHE A 732 -18.41 -30.05 33.33
C PHE A 732 -17.47 -30.69 34.36
N ASP A 733 -17.84 -31.84 34.91
CA ASP A 733 -17.03 -32.52 35.95
C ASP A 733 -15.72 -33.11 35.38
N GLU A 734 -15.71 -33.48 34.10
CA GLU A 734 -14.50 -33.89 33.40
C GLU A 734 -13.64 -32.68 33.05
N ALA A 735 -14.26 -31.60 32.55
CA ALA A 735 -13.57 -30.38 32.17
C ALA A 735 -12.83 -29.75 33.37
N LEU A 736 -13.46 -29.67 34.54
CA LEU A 736 -12.84 -29.14 35.76
C LEU A 736 -11.66 -29.99 36.25
N ARG A 737 -11.80 -31.32 36.24
CA ARG A 737 -10.71 -32.24 36.65
C ARG A 737 -9.51 -32.15 35.69
N ASN A 738 -9.78 -32.19 34.38
CA ASN A 738 -8.74 -32.09 33.35
C ASN A 738 -8.05 -30.72 33.39
N LYS A 739 -8.80 -29.65 33.65
CA LYS A 739 -8.24 -28.30 33.86
C LYS A 739 -7.32 -28.24 35.06
N GLN A 740 -7.74 -28.73 36.23
CA GLN A 740 -6.90 -28.75 37.44
C GLN A 740 -5.57 -29.50 37.21
N GLN A 741 -5.63 -30.63 36.49
CA GLN A 741 -4.44 -31.40 36.14
C GLN A 741 -3.53 -30.65 35.15
N ALA A 742 -4.11 -30.00 34.14
CA ALA A 742 -3.36 -29.23 33.15
C ALA A 742 -2.72 -27.97 33.77
N ASP A 743 -3.45 -27.26 34.62
CA ASP A 743 -2.96 -26.06 35.33
C ASP A 743 -1.78 -26.42 36.25
N SER A 744 -1.81 -27.57 36.92
CA SER A 744 -0.72 -28.04 37.78
C SER A 744 0.57 -28.38 37.01
N LEU A 745 0.47 -28.75 35.73
CA LEU A 745 1.61 -29.18 34.92
C LEU A 745 2.19 -28.06 34.05
N TYR A 746 1.33 -27.17 33.56
CA TYR A 746 1.69 -26.17 32.55
C TYR A 746 1.47 -24.71 33.01
N GLY A 747 0.90 -24.51 34.20
CA GLY A 747 0.53 -23.19 34.71
C GLY A 747 -0.61 -22.55 33.93
N ASP A 748 -0.85 -21.27 34.20
CA ASP A 748 -1.97 -20.51 33.65
C ASP A 748 -1.71 -19.88 32.25
N HIS A 749 -0.53 -20.10 31.67
CA HIS A 749 -0.04 -19.45 30.45
C HIS A 749 -0.83 -19.85 29.19
N TYR A 750 -1.50 -20.99 29.22
CA TYR A 750 -2.29 -21.55 28.11
C TYR A 750 -3.78 -21.24 28.19
N TRP A 751 -4.21 -20.46 29.19
CA TRP A 751 -5.60 -20.03 29.28
C TRP A 751 -5.97 -19.20 28.05
N SER A 752 -7.22 -19.30 27.63
CA SER A 752 -7.81 -18.46 26.60
C SER A 752 -8.92 -17.61 27.21
N PRO A 753 -9.18 -16.40 26.68
CA PRO A 753 -10.27 -15.58 27.18
C PRO A 753 -11.64 -16.29 26.98
N GLN A 754 -11.78 -17.12 25.95
CA GLN A 754 -12.98 -17.94 25.73
C GLN A 754 -13.17 -19.00 26.81
N LEU A 755 -12.10 -19.70 27.20
CA LEU A 755 -12.15 -20.73 28.25
C LEU A 755 -12.61 -20.13 29.58
N LEU A 756 -11.99 -19.02 29.99
CA LEU A 756 -12.35 -18.33 31.24
C LEU A 756 -13.80 -17.83 31.22
N TYR A 757 -14.27 -17.31 30.07
CA TYR A 757 -15.65 -16.85 29.94
C TYR A 757 -16.65 -18.01 30.05
N ILE A 758 -16.41 -19.11 29.35
CA ILE A 758 -17.27 -20.31 29.38
C ILE A 758 -17.33 -20.94 30.77
N GLU A 759 -16.20 -21.01 31.47
CA GLU A 759 -16.13 -21.47 32.86
C GLU A 759 -16.93 -20.56 33.79
N SER A 760 -16.87 -19.25 33.60
CA SER A 760 -17.67 -18.32 34.40
C SER A 760 -19.18 -18.55 34.21
N LEU A 761 -19.65 -18.82 32.99
CA LEU A 761 -21.06 -19.13 32.71
C LEU A 761 -21.52 -20.41 33.43
N PHE A 762 -20.64 -21.41 33.54
CA PHE A 762 -20.91 -22.61 34.32
C PHE A 762 -21.10 -22.27 35.82
N HIS A 763 -20.24 -21.43 36.39
CA HIS A 763 -20.39 -21.00 37.78
C HIS A 763 -21.68 -20.20 38.01
N ILE A 764 -22.08 -19.34 37.07
CA ILE A 764 -23.32 -18.55 37.12
C ILE A 764 -24.55 -19.45 37.14
N ARG A 765 -24.56 -20.51 36.31
CA ARG A 765 -25.64 -21.51 36.29
C ARG A 765 -25.82 -22.18 37.65
N ASN A 766 -24.72 -22.52 38.30
CA ASN A 766 -24.72 -23.19 39.60
C ASN A 766 -24.91 -22.21 40.78
N ARG A 767 -25.27 -20.95 40.52
CA ARG A 767 -25.41 -19.87 41.52
C ARG A 767 -24.14 -19.64 42.36
N ASN A 768 -22.96 -19.92 41.82
CA ASN A 768 -21.68 -19.63 42.47
C ASN A 768 -21.09 -18.31 41.96
N ASP A 769 -21.78 -17.23 42.26
CA ASP A 769 -21.50 -15.90 41.68
C ASP A 769 -20.13 -15.35 42.13
N SER A 770 -19.65 -15.73 43.32
CA SER A 770 -18.32 -15.36 43.81
C SER A 770 -17.17 -15.91 42.93
N GLN A 771 -17.25 -17.18 42.53
CA GLN A 771 -16.25 -17.79 41.65
C GLN A 771 -16.39 -17.25 40.22
N ALA A 772 -17.62 -17.03 39.74
CA ALA A 772 -17.86 -16.42 38.44
C ALA A 772 -17.23 -15.03 38.33
N ILE A 773 -17.44 -14.15 39.32
CA ILE A 773 -16.84 -12.80 39.35
C ILE A 773 -15.31 -12.90 39.37
N ARG A 774 -14.73 -13.83 40.14
CA ARG A 774 -13.27 -14.02 40.19
C ARG A 774 -12.69 -14.39 38.83
N VAL A 775 -13.27 -15.38 38.15
CA VAL A 775 -12.81 -15.83 36.83
C VAL A 775 -12.99 -14.74 35.77
N LEU A 776 -14.11 -14.01 35.79
CA LEU A 776 -14.34 -12.86 34.90
C LEU A 776 -13.35 -11.72 35.16
N THR A 777 -12.99 -11.46 36.42
CA THR A 777 -11.97 -10.45 36.76
C THR A 777 -10.59 -10.85 36.25
N GLN A 778 -10.24 -12.13 36.35
CA GLN A 778 -8.99 -12.67 35.80
C GLN A 778 -8.93 -12.54 34.27
N LEU A 779 -10.06 -12.78 33.59
CA LEU A 779 -10.18 -12.57 32.14
C LEU A 779 -9.85 -11.12 31.78
N ILE A 780 -10.42 -10.15 32.49
CA ILE A 780 -10.20 -8.71 32.23
C ILE A 780 -8.73 -8.31 32.49
N GLN A 781 -8.13 -8.80 33.58
CA GLN A 781 -6.74 -8.48 33.93
C GLN A 781 -5.73 -9.07 32.96
N LYS A 782 -5.95 -10.31 32.49
CA LYS A 782 -5.01 -11.04 31.65
C LYS A 782 -5.17 -10.75 30.15
N TYR A 783 -6.38 -10.38 29.71
CA TYR A 783 -6.70 -10.13 28.31
C TYR A 783 -7.41 -8.79 28.11
N ALA A 784 -6.71 -7.69 28.37
CA ALA A 784 -7.25 -6.34 28.31
C ALA A 784 -7.83 -5.94 26.93
N ASP A 785 -7.24 -6.47 25.84
CA ASP A 785 -7.66 -6.19 24.46
C ASP A 785 -8.69 -7.18 23.91
N SER A 786 -9.16 -8.13 24.74
CA SER A 786 -10.10 -9.16 24.29
C SER A 786 -11.48 -8.57 24.01
N PRO A 787 -12.17 -8.99 22.92
CA PRO A 787 -13.56 -8.60 22.66
C PRO A 787 -14.54 -9.15 23.72
N LEU A 788 -14.09 -10.05 24.60
CA LEU A 788 -14.87 -10.56 25.73
C LEU A 788 -14.83 -9.64 26.97
N LYS A 789 -13.94 -8.63 27.00
CA LYS A 789 -13.81 -7.72 28.16
C LYS A 789 -15.12 -7.00 28.48
N SER A 790 -15.75 -6.35 27.50
CA SER A 790 -17.00 -5.62 27.71
C SER A 790 -18.14 -6.52 28.19
N LYS A 791 -18.19 -7.77 27.69
CA LYS A 791 -19.15 -8.78 28.15
C LYS A 791 -18.86 -9.24 29.58
N ALA A 792 -17.59 -9.41 29.92
CA ALA A 792 -17.18 -9.78 31.27
C ALA A 792 -17.52 -8.68 32.28
N GLU A 793 -17.27 -7.41 31.95
CA GLU A 793 -17.64 -6.25 32.78
C GLU A 793 -19.16 -6.17 32.99
N THR A 794 -19.93 -6.32 31.91
CA THR A 794 -21.40 -6.32 31.98
C THR A 794 -21.91 -7.48 32.85
N MET A 795 -21.33 -8.67 32.71
CA MET A 795 -21.71 -9.84 33.49
C MET A 795 -21.37 -9.66 34.98
N ILE A 796 -20.21 -9.07 35.31
CA ILE A 796 -19.85 -8.74 36.69
C ILE A 796 -20.88 -7.77 37.31
N ASP A 797 -21.31 -6.73 36.57
CA ASP A 797 -22.33 -5.80 37.07
C ASP A 797 -23.67 -6.49 37.33
N VAL A 798 -24.12 -7.34 36.40
CA VAL A 798 -25.35 -8.12 36.54
C VAL A 798 -25.28 -9.05 37.75
N LEU A 799 -24.17 -9.77 37.95
CA LEU A 799 -24.00 -10.69 39.08
C LEU A 799 -23.96 -9.96 40.43
N LYS A 800 -23.33 -8.79 40.49
CA LYS A 800 -23.32 -7.96 41.71
C LYS A 800 -24.72 -7.48 42.11
N ARG A 801 -25.62 -7.33 41.14
CA ARG A 801 -26.98 -6.80 41.31
C ARG A 801 -28.04 -7.88 41.17
N ARG A 802 -27.66 -9.16 41.14
CA ARG A 802 -28.57 -10.28 40.86
C ARG A 802 -29.76 -10.30 41.81
N ASP A 803 -29.53 -10.14 43.11
CA ASP A 803 -30.58 -10.17 44.13
C ASP A 803 -31.58 -9.01 43.94
N GLU A 804 -31.10 -7.82 43.61
CA GLU A 804 -31.95 -6.64 43.31
C GLU A 804 -32.78 -6.85 42.04
N ILE A 805 -32.16 -7.42 41.00
CA ILE A 805 -32.81 -7.72 39.72
C ILE A 805 -33.86 -8.81 39.88
N GLU A 806 -33.56 -9.91 40.59
CA GLU A 806 -34.53 -10.98 40.88
C GLU A 806 -35.69 -10.47 41.77
N ALA A 807 -35.41 -9.61 42.75
CA ALA A 807 -36.43 -8.98 43.60
C ALA A 807 -37.32 -7.98 42.82
N TYR A 808 -36.77 -7.29 41.83
CA TYR A 808 -37.52 -6.39 40.94
C TYR A 808 -38.37 -7.17 39.93
N LEU A 809 -37.80 -8.20 39.30
CA LEU A 809 -38.48 -9.05 38.31
C LEU A 809 -39.60 -9.90 38.94
N SER A 810 -39.43 -10.36 40.19
CA SER A 810 -40.48 -11.10 40.92
C SER A 810 -41.69 -10.24 41.31
N LYS A 811 -41.55 -8.90 41.32
CA LYS A 811 -42.65 -7.95 41.57
C LYS A 811 -43.38 -7.50 40.29
N LEU A 812 -42.86 -7.85 39.11
CA LEU A 812 -43.51 -7.61 37.83
C LEU A 812 -44.42 -8.80 37.51
N GLU A 813 -45.74 -8.60 37.49
CA GLU A 813 -46.69 -9.58 36.96
C GLU A 813 -46.54 -9.69 35.44
N VAL A 814 -45.59 -10.51 35.00
CA VAL A 814 -45.51 -11.00 33.63
C VAL A 814 -45.88 -12.48 33.67
N THR A 815 -46.97 -12.84 32.99
CA THR A 815 -47.34 -14.24 32.78
C THR A 815 -46.16 -14.99 32.16
N ARG A 816 -45.57 -15.88 32.94
CA ARG A 816 -44.45 -16.73 32.55
C ARG A 816 -44.92 -17.65 31.43
N ALA A 817 -44.35 -17.54 30.23
CA ALA A 817 -44.42 -18.63 29.27
C ALA A 817 -43.68 -19.81 29.90
N GLU A 818 -44.38 -20.93 30.08
CA GLU A 818 -43.81 -22.14 30.66
C GLU A 818 -42.56 -22.57 29.87
N GLU A 819 -41.46 -22.80 30.58
CA GLU A 819 -40.30 -23.47 30.00
C GLU A 819 -40.69 -24.93 29.71
N GLU A 820 -41.02 -25.24 28.46
CA GLU A 820 -41.20 -26.62 28.02
C GLU A 820 -39.87 -27.39 28.17
N LYS A 821 -39.77 -28.18 29.23
CA LYS A 821 -38.82 -29.29 29.31
C LYS A 821 -39.32 -30.40 28.38
N TYR A 822 -38.68 -30.60 27.24
CA TYR A 822 -38.81 -31.86 26.52
C TYR A 822 -37.86 -32.91 27.12
N ILE A 823 -38.46 -34.04 27.48
CA ILE A 823 -37.80 -35.29 27.85
C ILE A 823 -37.43 -35.99 26.53
N PHE A 824 -36.16 -36.34 26.36
CA PHE A 824 -35.72 -37.21 25.27
C PHE A 824 -36.33 -38.61 25.44
N PRO A 825 -37.02 -39.20 24.43
CA PRO A 825 -37.41 -40.60 24.50
C PRO A 825 -36.18 -41.48 24.31
N GLU A 826 -35.84 -42.28 25.32
CA GLU A 826 -34.98 -43.45 25.15
C GLU A 826 -35.69 -44.51 24.29
N ASP A 827 -34.92 -45.09 23.40
CA ASP A 827 -35.30 -46.09 22.41
C ASP A 827 -35.74 -47.41 23.06
N LYS A 828 -37.05 -47.70 23.11
CA LYS A 828 -37.60 -49.06 23.23
C LYS A 828 -38.90 -49.21 22.43
N THR A 829 -38.90 -50.27 21.63
CA THR A 829 -39.94 -50.75 20.72
C THR A 829 -41.22 -51.24 21.41
N LEU A 830 -42.38 -51.09 20.74
CA LEU A 830 -43.46 -52.08 20.48
C LEU A 830 -44.81 -51.39 20.09
N PRO A 831 -45.78 -52.10 19.46
CA PRO A 831 -46.56 -51.59 18.31
C PRO A 831 -48.09 -51.41 18.53
N GLY A 832 -48.68 -50.58 17.66
CA GLY A 832 -49.95 -50.83 16.94
C GLY A 832 -51.30 -50.55 17.63
N LYS A 833 -52.08 -49.58 17.11
CA LYS A 833 -53.48 -49.76 16.66
C LYS A 833 -54.08 -48.52 15.99
N ASN A 834 -54.83 -48.78 14.92
CA ASN A 834 -55.66 -47.86 14.13
C ASN A 834 -56.90 -47.35 14.89
N VAL A 835 -57.46 -46.20 14.47
CA VAL A 835 -58.83 -46.04 13.88
C VAL A 835 -59.25 -44.54 13.83
N ASN A 836 -59.44 -44.06 12.60
CA ASN A 836 -60.47 -43.19 11.99
C ASN A 836 -61.28 -42.11 12.76
N GLU A 837 -61.22 -40.89 12.17
CA GLU A 837 -62.31 -39.94 11.76
C GLU A 837 -63.20 -39.19 12.78
N PRO A 838 -63.90 -38.07 12.43
CA PRO A 838 -63.93 -37.28 11.16
C PRO A 838 -63.89 -35.72 11.27
N VAL A 839 -63.49 -35.10 10.14
CA VAL A 839 -64.00 -33.91 9.39
C VAL A 839 -64.92 -32.87 10.09
N LYS A 840 -64.63 -31.55 9.91
CA LYS A 840 -65.60 -30.56 9.39
C LYS A 840 -64.98 -29.24 8.87
N THR A 841 -65.24 -29.04 7.58
CA THR A 841 -65.18 -27.88 6.69
C THR A 841 -65.66 -26.56 7.29
N ASN A 842 -65.07 -25.44 6.81
CA ASN A 842 -65.81 -24.21 6.51
C ASN A 842 -65.17 -23.52 5.29
N GLU A 843 -65.94 -23.49 4.19
CA GLU A 843 -65.69 -22.67 3.01
C GLU A 843 -65.86 -21.17 3.30
N PRO A 844 -65.32 -20.30 2.43
CA PRO A 844 -66.19 -19.28 1.88
C PRO A 844 -66.19 -19.22 0.34
N LYS A 845 -67.40 -19.43 -0.18
CA LYS A 845 -68.08 -18.78 -1.33
C LYS A 845 -67.26 -18.06 -2.40
N LYS A 846 -67.44 -18.61 -3.61
CA LYS A 846 -67.34 -18.02 -4.96
C LYS A 846 -67.67 -16.53 -5.07
N ILE A 847 -66.82 -15.81 -5.78
CA ILE A 847 -67.23 -14.72 -6.68
C ILE A 847 -66.80 -15.12 -8.10
N VAL A 848 -67.74 -14.92 -9.03
CA VAL A 848 -67.68 -15.31 -10.44
C VAL A 848 -66.94 -14.24 -11.26
N THR A 849 -66.17 -14.77 -12.20
CA THR A 849 -65.37 -14.23 -13.32
C THR A 849 -65.89 -13.00 -14.07
N PRO A 850 -64.96 -12.36 -14.82
CA PRO A 850 -65.09 -12.22 -16.26
C PRO A 850 -64.08 -13.13 -17.01
N ALA A 851 -64.53 -13.71 -18.13
CA ALA A 851 -63.79 -14.61 -19.00
C ALA A 851 -63.02 -13.83 -20.12
N PRO A 852 -62.29 -14.47 -21.06
CA PRO A 852 -60.83 -14.56 -21.04
C PRO A 852 -60.15 -14.00 -22.32
N VAL A 853 -58.82 -13.80 -22.27
CA VAL A 853 -57.94 -13.77 -23.46
C VAL A 853 -56.99 -14.98 -23.32
N PRO A 854 -56.83 -15.83 -24.35
CA PRO A 854 -56.27 -17.17 -24.18
C PRO A 854 -54.75 -17.12 -24.04
N VAL A 855 -54.24 -17.65 -22.92
CA VAL A 855 -52.85 -18.09 -22.83
C VAL A 855 -52.87 -19.58 -22.55
N ILE A 856 -52.51 -20.29 -23.62
CA ILE A 856 -52.12 -21.69 -23.74
C ILE A 856 -51.65 -22.29 -22.40
N GLN A 857 -52.32 -23.36 -21.94
CA GLN A 857 -51.71 -24.32 -21.02
C GLN A 857 -50.74 -25.20 -21.83
N PRO A 858 -49.45 -25.27 -21.46
CA PRO A 858 -48.64 -26.44 -21.74
C PRO A 858 -48.84 -27.44 -20.60
N SER A 859 -49.44 -28.56 -20.98
CA SER A 859 -49.18 -29.93 -20.51
C SER A 859 -48.02 -30.15 -19.52
N ALA A 860 -48.35 -30.95 -18.48
CA ALA A 860 -47.49 -31.64 -17.51
C ALA A 860 -46.76 -30.76 -16.47
N PRO A 861 -46.69 -31.17 -15.18
CA PRO A 861 -45.84 -30.51 -14.22
C PRO A 861 -44.40 -30.58 -14.72
N ILE A 862 -43.87 -29.43 -15.13
CA ILE A 862 -42.45 -29.27 -15.44
C ILE A 862 -41.72 -29.75 -14.18
N ALA A 863 -41.01 -30.87 -14.30
CA ALA A 863 -40.10 -31.30 -13.24
C ALA A 863 -39.19 -30.11 -12.95
N LEU A 864 -39.17 -29.65 -11.69
CA LEU A 864 -38.32 -28.55 -11.27
C LEU A 864 -36.89 -28.85 -11.75
N PRO A 865 -36.20 -27.86 -12.34
CA PRO A 865 -34.86 -28.09 -12.87
C PRO A 865 -33.95 -28.68 -11.77
N PRO A 866 -32.93 -29.48 -12.12
CA PRO A 866 -32.04 -30.10 -11.14
C PRO A 866 -31.37 -29.11 -10.17
N SER A 867 -31.33 -27.82 -10.51
CA SER A 867 -30.85 -26.75 -9.63
C SER A 867 -31.82 -26.39 -8.49
N MET A 868 -33.11 -26.71 -8.62
CA MET A 868 -34.19 -26.36 -7.68
C MET A 868 -34.64 -27.53 -6.78
N VAL A 869 -34.04 -28.71 -6.92
CA VAL A 869 -34.34 -29.89 -6.08
C VAL A 869 -33.05 -30.58 -5.66
N SER A 870 -32.97 -31.03 -4.41
CA SER A 870 -31.86 -31.85 -3.92
C SER A 870 -32.37 -32.71 -2.77
N GLY A 871 -32.23 -34.04 -2.87
CA GLY A 871 -32.85 -34.97 -1.91
C GLY A 871 -34.37 -34.80 -1.86
N GLY A 872 -34.94 -34.74 -0.66
CA GLY A 872 -36.37 -34.45 -0.43
C GLY A 872 -36.73 -32.96 -0.47
N PHE A 873 -35.77 -32.07 -0.74
CA PHE A 873 -35.94 -30.62 -0.60
C PHE A 873 -36.18 -29.93 -1.94
N SER A 874 -37.01 -28.88 -1.94
CA SER A 874 -37.34 -28.08 -3.12
C SER A 874 -37.18 -26.57 -2.87
N TRP A 875 -36.64 -25.84 -3.83
CA TRP A 875 -36.42 -24.39 -3.73
C TRP A 875 -37.73 -23.59 -3.92
N GLN A 876 -37.97 -22.60 -3.05
CA GLN A 876 -39.23 -21.86 -2.97
C GLN A 876 -39.02 -20.35 -2.75
N ALA A 877 -38.40 -19.66 -3.70
CA ALA A 877 -37.95 -18.27 -3.53
C ALA A 877 -39.02 -17.27 -3.04
N ASP A 878 -40.29 -17.47 -3.41
CA ASP A 878 -41.43 -16.60 -3.11
C ASP A 878 -42.08 -16.83 -1.74
N LYS A 879 -41.65 -17.87 -1.01
CA LYS A 879 -42.20 -18.22 0.31
C LYS A 879 -41.40 -17.60 1.45
N PRO A 880 -42.04 -17.33 2.61
CA PRO A 880 -41.32 -16.92 3.81
C PRO A 880 -40.19 -17.88 4.16
N HIS A 881 -39.01 -17.31 4.39
CA HIS A 881 -37.82 -18.04 4.83
C HIS A 881 -37.45 -17.66 6.26
N TYR A 882 -36.80 -18.60 6.95
CA TYR A 882 -36.16 -18.39 8.22
C TYR A 882 -34.66 -18.32 8.02
N MET A 883 -33.98 -17.59 8.89
CA MET A 883 -32.54 -17.78 9.08
C MET A 883 -32.37 -18.73 10.26
N MET A 884 -31.52 -19.73 10.12
CA MET A 884 -31.30 -20.76 11.13
C MET A 884 -29.82 -20.83 11.49
N MET A 885 -29.52 -20.71 12.78
CA MET A 885 -28.21 -21.02 13.36
C MET A 885 -28.26 -22.45 13.91
N ILE A 886 -27.37 -23.30 13.42
CA ILE A 886 -27.20 -24.68 13.87
C ILE A 886 -26.03 -24.70 14.85
N LEU A 887 -26.24 -25.25 16.04
CA LEU A 887 -25.26 -25.39 17.12
C LEU A 887 -24.98 -26.87 17.33
N GLU A 888 -23.73 -27.28 17.14
CA GLU A 888 -23.30 -28.66 17.26
C GLU A 888 -22.73 -28.94 18.66
N LYS A 889 -23.22 -30.02 19.30
CA LYS A 889 -22.80 -30.52 20.61
C LYS A 889 -22.61 -29.40 21.63
N THR A 890 -23.64 -28.58 21.79
CA THR A 890 -23.60 -27.39 22.65
C THR A 890 -24.66 -27.53 23.75
N ASP A 891 -24.24 -27.40 25.02
CA ASP A 891 -25.15 -27.46 26.17
C ASP A 891 -26.20 -26.35 26.14
N GLY A 892 -27.37 -26.61 26.72
CA GLY A 892 -28.52 -25.70 26.76
C GLY A 892 -28.20 -24.30 27.30
N VAL A 893 -27.23 -24.17 28.21
CA VAL A 893 -26.79 -22.89 28.78
C VAL A 893 -26.19 -21.99 27.71
N TYR A 894 -25.32 -22.57 26.90
CA TYR A 894 -24.62 -21.87 25.83
C TYR A 894 -25.57 -21.57 24.66
N ILE A 895 -26.51 -22.48 24.35
CA ILE A 895 -27.58 -22.20 23.38
C ILE A 895 -28.42 -20.99 23.81
N ASN A 896 -28.79 -20.92 25.09
CA ASN A 896 -29.54 -19.80 25.64
C ASN A 896 -28.73 -18.50 25.61
N GLU A 897 -27.43 -18.53 25.91
CA GLU A 897 -26.60 -17.34 25.81
C GLU A 897 -26.46 -16.86 24.36
N ALA A 898 -26.31 -17.76 23.39
CA ALA A 898 -26.29 -17.41 21.97
C ALA A 898 -27.62 -16.75 21.54
N ARG A 899 -28.75 -17.30 21.97
CA ARG A 899 -30.08 -16.71 21.75
C ARG A 899 -30.18 -15.31 22.36
N ASN A 900 -29.73 -15.14 23.59
CA ASN A 900 -29.75 -13.86 24.29
C ASN A 900 -28.85 -12.82 23.62
N ALA A 901 -27.66 -13.21 23.17
CA ALA A 901 -26.75 -12.36 22.43
C ALA A 901 -27.41 -11.83 21.14
N PHE A 902 -28.01 -12.70 20.33
CA PHE A 902 -28.68 -12.28 19.11
C PHE A 902 -29.99 -11.51 19.35
N ASN A 903 -30.71 -11.80 20.44
CA ASN A 903 -31.84 -10.96 20.87
C ASN A 903 -31.39 -9.53 21.22
N ARG A 904 -30.26 -9.36 21.91
CA ARG A 904 -29.67 -8.04 22.20
C ARG A 904 -29.23 -7.35 20.91
N PHE A 905 -28.51 -8.05 20.03
CA PHE A 905 -28.10 -7.56 18.72
C PHE A 905 -29.29 -7.03 17.91
N ASN A 906 -30.38 -7.80 17.84
CA ASN A 906 -31.59 -7.41 17.11
C ASN A 906 -32.30 -6.20 17.73
N ARG A 907 -32.39 -6.13 19.06
CA ARG A 907 -32.95 -4.95 19.73
C ARG A 907 -32.14 -3.67 19.47
N GLN A 908 -30.83 -3.78 19.34
CA GLN A 908 -29.96 -2.63 19.10
C GLN A 908 -29.93 -2.20 17.63
N ARG A 909 -29.84 -3.14 16.69
CA ARG A 909 -29.63 -2.87 15.25
C ARG A 909 -30.88 -2.92 14.40
N TYR A 910 -31.89 -3.68 14.84
CA TYR A 910 -33.09 -4.01 14.07
C TYR A 910 -34.37 -3.79 14.88
N SER A 911 -34.40 -2.76 15.75
CA SER A 911 -35.54 -2.45 16.62
C SER A 911 -36.86 -2.23 15.88
N SER A 912 -36.81 -1.79 14.62
CA SER A 912 -37.98 -1.58 13.75
C SER A 912 -38.48 -2.85 13.04
N ARG A 913 -37.75 -3.98 13.13
CA ARG A 913 -38.14 -5.26 12.54
C ARG A 913 -38.61 -6.21 13.63
N ASN A 914 -39.73 -6.90 13.39
CA ASN A 914 -40.24 -7.95 14.28
C ASN A 914 -39.50 -9.27 14.05
N ILE A 915 -38.23 -9.33 14.44
CA ILE A 915 -37.41 -10.57 14.37
C ILE A 915 -37.53 -11.31 15.69
N SER A 916 -37.99 -12.56 15.65
CA SER A 916 -38.08 -13.42 16.84
C SER A 916 -37.16 -14.63 16.71
N ILE A 917 -36.54 -15.02 17.83
CA ILE A 917 -35.61 -16.16 17.89
C ILE A 917 -36.21 -17.25 18.78
N THR A 918 -36.47 -18.40 18.18
CA THR A 918 -36.99 -19.60 18.85
C THR A 918 -35.92 -20.69 18.88
N ARG A 919 -35.98 -21.55 19.91
CA ARG A 919 -35.07 -22.70 20.04
C ARG A 919 -35.79 -23.94 19.53
N ASP A 920 -35.05 -24.78 18.82
CA ASP A 920 -35.52 -26.06 18.30
C ASP A 920 -34.33 -27.04 18.25
N ALA A 921 -34.54 -28.26 17.74
CA ALA A 921 -33.47 -29.23 17.54
C ALA A 921 -33.74 -30.13 16.33
N ILE A 922 -32.67 -30.58 15.68
CA ILE A 922 -32.74 -31.66 14.67
C ILE A 922 -32.61 -33.01 15.35
N ASP A 923 -31.66 -33.12 16.29
CA ASP A 923 -31.38 -34.32 17.08
C ASP A 923 -30.68 -33.94 18.41
N ALA A 924 -30.19 -34.94 19.15
CA ALA A 924 -29.51 -34.75 20.43
C ALA A 924 -28.21 -33.93 20.33
N ASP A 925 -27.54 -33.95 19.17
CA ASP A 925 -26.25 -33.30 18.95
C ASP A 925 -26.38 -31.95 18.21
N ARG A 926 -27.53 -31.66 17.57
CA ARG A 926 -27.72 -30.46 16.74
C ARG A 926 -28.92 -29.65 17.20
N ALA A 927 -28.64 -28.60 17.97
CA ALA A 927 -29.62 -27.60 18.38
C ALA A 927 -29.78 -26.50 17.33
N LEU A 928 -30.96 -25.89 17.26
CA LEU A 928 -31.32 -24.85 16.31
C LEU A 928 -31.75 -23.57 17.04
N LEU A 929 -31.28 -22.43 16.54
CA LEU A 929 -31.89 -21.14 16.79
C LEU A 929 -32.51 -20.63 15.49
N ILE A 930 -33.84 -20.54 15.47
CA ILE A 930 -34.63 -20.19 14.29
C ILE A 930 -35.08 -18.73 14.41
N PHE A 931 -34.63 -17.92 13.46
CA PHE A 931 -34.94 -16.51 13.31
C PHE A 931 -36.07 -16.35 12.31
N THR A 932 -37.18 -15.75 12.73
CA THR A 932 -38.37 -15.52 11.90
C THR A 932 -38.60 -14.02 11.66
N GLY A 933 -39.44 -13.68 10.68
CA GLY A 933 -39.77 -12.28 10.32
C GLY A 933 -39.32 -11.82 8.93
N PHE A 934 -38.94 -12.75 8.05
CA PHE A 934 -38.50 -12.47 6.67
C PHE A 934 -39.59 -12.83 5.65
N LYS A 935 -39.76 -11.97 4.64
CA LYS A 935 -40.85 -12.10 3.66
C LYS A 935 -40.59 -13.19 2.62
N ASP A 936 -39.33 -13.33 2.21
CA ASP A 936 -38.88 -14.21 1.14
C ASP A 936 -37.44 -14.69 1.37
N ALA A 937 -36.92 -15.49 0.44
CA ALA A 937 -35.56 -16.01 0.51
C ALA A 937 -34.48 -14.92 0.48
N GLN A 938 -34.71 -13.83 -0.26
CA GLN A 938 -33.73 -12.76 -0.43
C GLN A 938 -33.61 -11.91 0.84
N ASP A 939 -34.72 -11.61 1.50
CA ASP A 939 -34.76 -10.90 2.78
C ASP A 939 -34.07 -11.71 3.90
N ALA A 940 -34.32 -13.03 3.94
CA ALA A 940 -33.63 -13.93 4.88
C ALA A 940 -32.11 -13.99 4.58
N TYR A 941 -31.71 -14.03 3.30
CA TYR A 941 -30.31 -14.04 2.89
C TYR A 941 -29.57 -12.74 3.27
N GLN A 942 -30.20 -11.58 3.07
CA GLN A 942 -29.63 -10.29 3.47
C GLN A 942 -29.35 -10.23 4.97
N TYR A 943 -30.27 -10.75 5.78
CA TYR A 943 -30.10 -10.80 7.23
C TYR A 943 -29.06 -11.86 7.65
N TYR A 944 -29.02 -13.01 6.98
CA TYR A 944 -28.00 -14.04 7.13
C TYR A 944 -26.58 -13.47 6.98
N GLU A 945 -26.33 -12.68 5.93
CA GLU A 945 -25.02 -12.04 5.68
C GLU A 945 -24.58 -11.14 6.84
N VAL A 946 -25.52 -10.43 7.45
CA VAL A 946 -25.25 -9.55 8.58
C VAL A 946 -24.97 -10.36 9.84
N VAL A 947 -25.80 -11.35 10.15
CA VAL A 947 -25.61 -12.18 11.34
C VAL A 947 -24.34 -13.02 11.27
N LYS A 948 -24.01 -13.57 10.10
CA LYS A 948 -22.75 -14.31 9.88
C LYS A 948 -21.52 -13.45 10.20
N LYS A 949 -21.55 -12.16 9.87
CA LYS A 949 -20.49 -11.19 10.22
C LYS A 949 -20.52 -10.84 11.71
N ALA A 950 -21.70 -10.60 12.28
CA ALA A 950 -21.86 -10.24 13.68
C ALA A 950 -21.52 -11.40 14.65
N ALA A 951 -21.70 -12.66 14.24
CA ALA A 951 -21.49 -13.84 15.07
C ALA A 951 -20.11 -13.90 15.72
N LYS A 952 -19.05 -13.48 15.00
CA LYS A 952 -17.68 -13.42 15.53
C LYS A 952 -17.56 -12.56 16.79
N VAL A 953 -18.41 -11.55 16.91
CA VAL A 953 -18.46 -10.63 18.06
C VAL A 953 -19.54 -11.09 19.05
N GLU A 954 -20.76 -11.39 18.59
CA GLU A 954 -21.91 -11.70 19.45
C GLU A 954 -21.75 -13.02 20.20
N VAL A 955 -21.20 -14.05 19.56
CA VAL A 955 -20.87 -15.35 20.16
C VAL A 955 -19.36 -15.59 20.17
N SER A 956 -18.58 -14.53 20.45
CA SER A 956 -17.10 -14.58 20.55
C SER A 956 -16.55 -15.61 21.54
N TRP A 957 -17.38 -16.11 22.45
CA TRP A 957 -17.06 -17.17 23.39
C TRP A 957 -17.25 -18.57 22.80
N LEU A 958 -17.91 -18.73 21.65
CA LEU A 958 -18.17 -20.01 20.98
C LEU A 958 -17.27 -20.17 19.74
N PRO A 959 -16.71 -21.37 19.48
CA PRO A 959 -15.85 -21.62 18.33
C PRO A 959 -16.58 -21.61 17.02
N ALA A 960 -15.91 -21.14 15.95
CA ALA A 960 -16.50 -21.07 14.61
C ALA A 960 -16.89 -22.43 14.03
N ASN A 961 -16.26 -23.53 14.47
CA ASN A 961 -16.62 -24.89 14.05
C ASN A 961 -17.83 -25.47 14.79
N LYS A 962 -18.28 -24.85 15.89
CA LYS A 962 -19.43 -25.32 16.69
C LYS A 962 -20.76 -24.71 16.23
N TYR A 963 -20.74 -23.78 15.28
CA TYR A 963 -21.96 -23.22 14.71
C TYR A 963 -21.88 -23.03 13.21
N SER A 964 -23.05 -23.07 12.56
CA SER A 964 -23.19 -22.69 11.16
C SER A 964 -24.53 -22.02 10.93
N PHE A 965 -24.67 -21.31 9.82
CA PHE A 965 -25.89 -20.58 9.48
C PHE A 965 -26.41 -21.04 8.12
N ILE A 966 -27.73 -21.16 7.99
CA ILE A 966 -28.42 -21.40 6.71
C ILE A 966 -29.72 -20.59 6.64
N ILE A 967 -30.30 -20.48 5.44
CA ILE A 967 -31.68 -20.01 5.27
C ILE A 967 -32.57 -21.19 4.91
N ILE A 968 -33.81 -21.22 5.39
CA ILE A 968 -34.71 -22.36 5.18
C ILE A 968 -36.18 -21.95 5.12
N SER A 969 -36.95 -22.48 4.17
CA SER A 969 -38.42 -22.31 4.15
C SER A 969 -39.08 -23.20 5.19
N GLU A 970 -40.27 -22.84 5.65
CA GLU A 970 -41.03 -23.63 6.63
C GLU A 970 -41.23 -25.09 6.19
N GLN A 971 -41.57 -25.31 4.90
CA GLN A 971 -41.74 -26.65 4.36
C GLN A 971 -40.44 -27.46 4.40
N ASN A 972 -39.32 -26.87 3.98
CA ASN A 972 -38.03 -27.56 4.00
C ASN A 972 -37.54 -27.80 5.43
N LEU A 973 -37.88 -26.94 6.40
CA LEU A 973 -37.58 -27.17 7.81
C LEU A 973 -38.34 -28.40 8.35
N GLN A 974 -39.62 -28.54 8.01
CA GLN A 974 -40.40 -29.72 8.39
C GLN A 974 -39.84 -30.99 7.74
N GLU A 975 -39.40 -30.91 6.49
CA GLU A 975 -38.74 -32.03 5.81
C GLU A 975 -37.40 -32.37 6.47
N LEU A 976 -36.61 -31.36 6.85
CA LEU A 976 -35.33 -31.55 7.52
C LEU A 976 -35.47 -32.21 8.90
N LYS A 977 -36.57 -31.95 9.60
CA LYS A 977 -36.90 -32.63 10.86
C LYS A 977 -37.29 -34.09 10.66
N LYS A 978 -37.91 -34.44 9.54
CA LYS A 978 -38.29 -35.82 9.20
C LYS A 978 -37.12 -36.62 8.66
N ASN A 979 -36.32 -35.99 7.81
CA ASN A 979 -35.13 -36.56 7.18
C ASN A 979 -33.96 -35.59 7.33
N PRO A 980 -33.09 -35.78 8.33
CA PRO A 980 -32.05 -34.83 8.74
C PRO A 980 -30.82 -34.80 7.81
N ASP A 981 -31.06 -34.72 6.49
CA ASP A 981 -30.07 -34.64 5.42
C ASP A 981 -29.65 -33.17 5.14
N LEU A 982 -28.92 -32.60 6.09
CA LEU A 982 -28.31 -31.27 5.93
C LEU A 982 -27.40 -31.15 4.70
N PRO A 983 -26.56 -32.15 4.34
CA PRO A 983 -25.73 -32.08 3.13
C PRO A 983 -26.54 -31.90 1.85
N ALA A 984 -27.63 -32.65 1.67
CA ALA A 984 -28.51 -32.48 0.51
C ALA A 984 -29.15 -31.09 0.48
N TYR A 985 -29.53 -30.54 1.64
CA TYR A 985 -30.10 -29.20 1.72
C TYR A 985 -29.07 -28.10 1.44
N ARG A 986 -27.83 -28.21 1.96
CA ARG A 986 -26.73 -27.28 1.62
C ARG A 986 -26.43 -27.29 0.12
N LYS A 987 -26.51 -28.45 -0.54
CA LYS A 987 -26.36 -28.54 -1.98
C LYS A 987 -27.46 -27.78 -2.73
N LEU A 988 -28.71 -27.84 -2.25
CA LEU A 988 -29.81 -27.04 -2.79
C LEU A 988 -29.52 -25.53 -2.64
N LEU A 989 -29.07 -25.09 -1.47
CA LEU A 989 -28.72 -23.69 -1.24
C LEU A 989 -27.55 -23.23 -2.10
N ASN A 990 -26.49 -24.04 -2.24
CA ASN A 990 -25.32 -23.70 -3.06
C ASN A 990 -25.62 -23.67 -4.56
N ASN A 991 -26.66 -24.38 -5.03
CA ASN A 991 -27.14 -24.24 -6.42
C ASN A 991 -27.76 -22.85 -6.66
N GLN A 992 -28.34 -22.22 -5.63
CA GLN A 992 -29.01 -20.91 -5.73
C GLN A 992 -28.05 -19.77 -5.35
N PHE A 993 -27.16 -20.01 -4.39
CA PHE A 993 -26.16 -19.08 -3.88
C PHE A 993 -24.77 -19.73 -3.88
N PRO A 994 -24.08 -19.78 -5.04
CA PRO A 994 -22.80 -20.48 -5.17
C PRO A 994 -21.74 -19.98 -4.17
N GLY A 995 -21.22 -20.90 -3.35
CA GLY A 995 -20.12 -20.63 -2.41
C GLY A 995 -20.51 -19.86 -1.14
N GLN A 996 -21.81 -19.72 -0.86
CA GLN A 996 -22.28 -18.90 0.26
C GLN A 996 -22.57 -19.69 1.55
N PHE A 997 -22.87 -20.99 1.46
CA PHE A 997 -23.38 -21.84 2.56
C PHE A 997 -22.59 -23.13 2.82
#